data_AF-A0A496A1X8-F1
#
_entry.id   AF-A0A496A1X8-F1
#
_cell.length_a   1.000
_cell.length_b   1.000
_cell.length_c   1.000
_cell.angle_alpha   90.00
_cell.angle_beta   90.00
_cell.angle_gamma   90.00
#
_symmetry.space_group_name_H-M   'P 1'
#
loop_
_entity.id
_entity.type
_entity.pdbx_description
1 polymer ?
#
loop_
_entity_poly.entity_id
_entity_poly.type
_entity_poly.pdbx_seq_one_letter_code
_entity_poly.pdbx_strand_id
1 'polypeptide(L)'
;MIGIVSLLLFSPLSIAAPPNPYLFFDEDPMTGELVPKAPQSGIEFLEGLEGCCFANEQGVLQSDGIEYVLALKIDFSDMPGRREGAAFDKYLFATEGVSLKTYFRENSYGQMDVQPGPMGGVVPKGNTWIRAKKPMTYYGEGIRILERYRELVREACEGVDELVDFSQYDRDNDGIVDHVFLIHSGNDQASTNVINYDIQSVLIPGVNAVHDGVRVNTAAVVAEEPDFEHPHLGIYFHEFFHDFGAPDVYGVFRGPHDHKWGLMGAFGPYQGPEEFGIGNGLEPSHIMGYLKWDFDARPQNGRLGWIQPVEITQNQKIDVPSFELGPKTNKLFKIDIHASRNPAAGAAREFFLIENRNKTSGATFDTYLPESGILIWHIDETQPYPIGTYDASHQIWLEDPTDPEHLGLYQQDGADFIVVSSITDGAAYSLDDGHTAFTPGTVPNSNANDGTVTGISITNIGAEGLTIPMLVSFGDTYEPNDTIVTAFPITYGETYESFIFDSTDVRDVYELEVVRGITLLVTLADIPPNNKYRLSLHAATGEVYATGENATEIAGLKLIYQPDKTDTLYIVVESEEGFSSVDSYRLRVEQLQSDTLAFEDTRVYPNPLRLAGETMTFAYRLSASQIVDNIDLEIFTSTGELVYKEAHQNVFSQGKFEWHGANLRGAPVASGIYIYRISAKQAASLIQEIGKFSVVK
;
A
#
# COMPACT_ATOMS: atom_id res chain seq x y z
N MET A 1 18.08 26.35 55.16
CA MET A 1 18.23 27.51 54.27
C MET A 1 19.45 27.26 53.41
N ILE A 2 19.24 26.91 52.15
CA ILE A 2 20.12 26.93 50.97
C ILE A 2 19.20 26.30 49.91
N GLY A 3 18.69 27.12 49.00
CA GLY A 3 17.91 26.64 47.87
C GLY A 3 18.84 26.44 46.70
N ILE A 4 18.80 25.27 46.07
CA ILE A 4 19.40 25.06 44.75
C ILE A 4 18.30 25.41 43.74
N VAL A 5 18.41 26.61 43.17
CA VAL A 5 17.62 26.99 41.99
C VAL A 5 18.34 26.41 40.78
N SER A 6 17.91 25.22 40.35
CA SER A 6 18.26 24.73 39.02
C SER A 6 17.42 25.51 38.01
N LEU A 7 17.99 26.57 37.43
CA LEU A 7 17.47 27.15 36.21
C LEU A 7 17.73 26.15 35.08
N LEU A 8 16.78 25.24 34.85
CA LEU A 8 16.72 24.49 33.61
C LEU A 8 16.15 25.42 32.54
N LEU A 9 17.06 26.12 31.86
CA LEU A 9 16.78 26.76 30.58
C LEU A 9 16.64 25.65 29.54
N PHE A 10 15.44 25.08 29.43
CA PHE A 10 15.04 24.35 28.24
C PHE A 10 14.78 25.37 27.13
N SER A 11 15.78 25.57 26.27
CA SER A 11 15.53 26.09 24.93
C SER A 11 14.90 24.96 24.12
N PRO A 12 13.74 25.16 23.46
CA PRO A 12 13.26 24.19 22.48
C PRO A 12 14.22 24.15 21.28
N LEU A 13 14.63 22.93 20.92
CA LEU A 13 15.33 22.53 19.70
C LEU A 13 14.26 21.97 18.72
N SER A 14 14.57 21.76 17.44
CA SER A 14 13.54 21.40 16.44
C SER A 14 13.87 20.41 15.27
N ILE A 15 13.16 20.40 14.13
CA ILE A 15 13.47 19.69 12.84
C ILE A 15 13.22 20.64 11.63
N ALA A 16 13.98 20.55 10.52
CA ALA A 16 13.94 21.38 9.26
C ALA A 16 14.39 20.49 8.09
N ALA A 17 14.35 21.00 6.84
CA ALA A 17 14.75 20.31 5.60
C ALA A 17 15.62 19.08 5.87
N PRO A 18 15.04 17.87 5.78
CA PRO A 18 15.67 16.68 6.34
C PRO A 18 17.04 16.48 5.71
N PRO A 19 18.11 16.16 6.48
CA PRO A 19 19.39 15.82 5.90
C PRO A 19 19.19 14.73 4.85
N ASN A 20 19.72 14.94 3.66
CA ASN A 20 19.41 14.09 2.52
C ASN A 20 19.81 12.63 2.82
N PRO A 21 18.87 11.66 2.80
CA PRO A 21 19.15 10.26 3.10
C PRO A 21 20.30 9.66 2.29
N TYR A 22 20.33 10.00 1.01
CA TYR A 22 21.21 9.45 -0.01
C TYR A 22 22.64 10.00 0.09
N LEU A 23 22.91 11.02 0.91
CA LEU A 23 24.30 11.37 1.29
C LEU A 23 24.96 10.30 2.16
N PHE A 24 24.16 9.52 2.89
CA PHE A 24 24.62 8.57 3.90
C PHE A 24 24.49 7.11 3.45
N PHE A 25 23.71 6.85 2.40
CA PHE A 25 23.51 5.53 1.79
C PHE A 25 23.64 5.59 0.24
N ASP A 26 24.34 4.63 -0.38
CA ASP A 26 24.45 4.47 -1.85
C ASP A 26 23.39 3.49 -2.36
N GLU A 27 22.67 3.81 -3.44
CA GLU A 27 21.70 2.88 -4.06
C GLU A 27 22.41 1.88 -4.99
N ASP A 28 22.12 0.58 -4.87
CA ASP A 28 22.61 -0.44 -5.80
C ASP A 28 21.83 -0.35 -7.12
N PRO A 29 22.50 -0.08 -8.26
CA PRO A 29 21.84 0.21 -9.52
C PRO A 29 21.25 -1.02 -10.23
N MET A 30 21.28 -2.21 -9.62
CA MET A 30 20.56 -3.40 -10.09
C MET A 30 19.41 -3.83 -9.17
N THR A 31 19.41 -3.43 -7.90
CA THR A 31 18.42 -3.90 -6.90
C THR A 31 17.61 -2.79 -6.24
N GLY A 32 18.04 -1.52 -6.31
CA GLY A 32 17.44 -0.41 -5.57
C GLY A 32 17.80 -0.38 -4.08
N GLU A 33 18.75 -1.23 -3.65
CA GLU A 33 19.14 -1.38 -2.24
C GLU A 33 20.08 -0.28 -1.78
N LEU A 34 19.78 0.34 -0.63
CA LEU A 34 20.56 1.46 -0.10
C LEU A 34 21.59 1.01 0.97
N VAL A 35 22.88 1.19 0.71
CA VAL A 35 23.99 0.68 1.55
C VAL A 35 24.78 1.83 2.21
N PRO A 36 25.10 1.79 3.52
CA PRO A 36 25.87 2.86 4.19
C PRO A 36 27.22 3.17 3.54
N LYS A 37 27.42 4.44 3.13
CA LYS A 37 28.67 4.87 2.46
C LYS A 37 29.89 4.74 3.39
N ALA A 38 29.69 4.85 4.70
CA ALA A 38 30.68 4.56 5.74
C ALA A 38 30.04 3.96 7.00
N PRO A 39 30.80 3.25 7.87
CA PRO A 39 30.28 2.68 9.12
C PRO A 39 29.75 3.72 10.12
N GLN A 40 30.12 4.98 9.97
CA GLN A 40 29.65 6.11 10.78
C GLN A 40 28.44 6.83 10.18
N SER A 41 28.09 6.58 8.90
CA SER A 41 27.07 7.37 8.19
C SER A 41 25.69 7.33 8.85
N GLY A 42 25.35 6.23 9.55
CA GLY A 42 24.17 6.19 10.41
C GLY A 42 24.22 7.20 11.55
N ILE A 43 25.33 7.30 12.29
CA ILE A 43 25.49 8.25 13.39
C ILE A 43 25.57 9.69 12.87
N GLU A 44 26.32 9.93 11.79
CA GLU A 44 26.46 11.26 11.19
C GLU A 44 25.13 11.78 10.65
N PHE A 45 24.30 10.90 10.09
CA PHE A 45 22.93 11.23 9.70
C PHE A 45 22.05 11.59 10.92
N LEU A 46 22.13 10.81 12.00
CA LEU A 46 21.37 11.03 13.22
C LEU A 46 21.80 12.34 13.93
N GLU A 47 23.09 12.66 13.94
CA GLU A 47 23.61 13.96 14.43
C GLU A 47 23.13 15.13 13.55
N GLY A 48 22.97 14.91 12.24
CA GLY A 48 22.43 15.90 11.30
C GLY A 48 20.95 16.26 11.52
N LEU A 49 20.17 15.40 12.17
CA LEU A 49 18.76 15.63 12.49
C LEU A 49 18.52 16.46 13.77
N GLU A 50 19.54 16.74 14.59
CA GLU A 50 19.36 17.47 15.86
C GLU A 50 19.14 19.00 15.67
N GLY A 51 17.89 19.49 15.60
CA GLY A 51 17.48 20.76 16.26
C GLY A 51 17.08 22.04 15.46
N CYS A 52 16.01 22.08 14.64
CA CYS A 52 15.72 23.12 13.63
C CYS A 52 14.56 24.17 13.60
N CYS A 53 13.37 23.91 13.01
CA CYS A 53 12.30 24.88 12.61
C CYS A 53 11.18 25.11 13.66
N PHE A 54 10.04 25.67 13.26
CA PHE A 54 8.78 25.81 13.99
C PHE A 54 7.61 25.83 12.98
N ALA A 55 6.52 25.11 13.24
CA ALA A 55 5.28 25.27 12.45
C ALA A 55 4.60 26.61 12.77
N ASN A 56 4.04 27.28 11.75
CA ASN A 56 3.20 28.46 11.94
C ASN A 56 1.78 28.03 12.38
N GLU A 57 1.44 28.16 13.67
CA GLU A 57 0.11 27.79 14.22
C GLU A 57 -1.07 28.62 13.66
N GLN A 58 -0.81 29.57 12.76
CA GLN A 58 -1.78 30.47 12.14
C GLN A 58 -1.61 30.52 10.61
N GLY A 59 -1.26 29.39 9.98
CA GLY A 59 -1.05 29.28 8.53
C GLY A 59 -2.14 29.95 7.71
N VAL A 60 -1.74 30.94 6.90
CA VAL A 60 -2.67 31.78 6.13
C VAL A 60 -3.01 31.06 4.82
N LEU A 61 -4.24 30.57 4.70
CA LEU A 61 -4.81 30.09 3.43
C LEU A 61 -5.78 31.14 2.90
N GLN A 62 -5.46 31.76 1.75
CA GLN A 62 -6.27 32.83 1.21
C GLN A 62 -7.61 32.29 0.68
N SER A 63 -8.70 33.00 1.00
CA SER A 63 -10.07 32.52 0.70
C SER A 63 -10.42 32.41 -0.79
N ASP A 64 -9.62 33.03 -1.67
CA ASP A 64 -9.71 32.89 -3.13
C ASP A 64 -8.68 31.91 -3.72
N GLY A 65 -7.85 31.30 -2.86
CA GLY A 65 -6.83 30.32 -3.22
C GLY A 65 -5.56 30.90 -3.85
N ILE A 66 -5.46 32.23 -4.03
CA ILE A 66 -4.27 32.83 -4.63
C ILE A 66 -3.27 33.16 -3.52
N GLU A 67 -2.04 32.67 -3.61
CA GLU A 67 -1.03 32.94 -2.57
C GLU A 67 0.07 33.85 -3.12
N TYR A 68 0.27 35.02 -2.50
CA TYR A 68 1.29 36.00 -2.93
C TYR A 68 2.60 35.77 -2.20
N VAL A 69 3.60 35.27 -2.92
CA VAL A 69 4.92 34.96 -2.37
C VAL A 69 5.90 36.09 -2.68
N LEU A 70 6.36 36.78 -1.63
CA LEU A 70 7.46 37.74 -1.74
C LEU A 70 8.79 36.97 -1.81
N ALA A 71 9.17 36.59 -3.02
CA ALA A 71 10.40 35.86 -3.27
C ALA A 71 11.62 36.81 -3.36
N LEU A 72 12.53 36.70 -2.40
CA LEU A 72 13.76 37.49 -2.26
C LEU A 72 14.99 36.65 -2.62
N LYS A 73 16.09 37.27 -3.05
CA LYS A 73 17.37 36.57 -3.20
C LYS A 73 18.60 37.35 -2.72
N ILE A 74 19.42 36.69 -1.89
CA ILE A 74 20.57 37.27 -1.18
C ILE A 74 21.87 36.49 -1.45
N ASP A 75 22.98 37.20 -1.62
CA ASP A 75 24.31 36.63 -1.83
C ASP A 75 25.37 37.22 -0.90
N PHE A 76 26.52 36.55 -0.83
CA PHE A 76 27.55 36.80 0.17
C PHE A 76 28.86 37.31 -0.43
N SER A 77 29.77 37.83 0.40
CA SER A 77 31.09 38.30 -0.03
C SER A 77 32.02 37.18 -0.49
N ASP A 78 31.86 35.98 0.07
CA ASP A 78 32.62 34.74 -0.16
C ASP A 78 31.85 33.72 -1.02
N MET A 79 30.52 33.84 -1.11
CA MET A 79 29.67 33.08 -2.04
C MET A 79 28.75 34.03 -2.83
N PRO A 80 29.21 34.63 -3.94
CA PRO A 80 28.35 35.39 -4.84
C PRO A 80 27.35 34.47 -5.56
N GLY A 81 26.17 34.97 -5.89
CA GLY A 81 25.15 34.22 -6.64
C GLY A 81 25.65 33.82 -8.03
N ARG A 82 25.38 32.57 -8.42
CA ARG A 82 25.91 31.95 -9.65
C ARG A 82 24.83 31.63 -10.69
N ARG A 83 23.60 31.38 -10.27
CA ARG A 83 22.47 30.98 -11.10
C ARG A 83 21.76 32.20 -11.67
N GLU A 84 21.35 32.10 -12.94
CA GLU A 84 20.63 33.17 -13.65
C GLU A 84 19.31 33.50 -12.94
N GLY A 85 19.03 34.79 -12.71
CA GLY A 85 17.88 35.21 -11.90
C GLY A 85 16.52 34.76 -12.45
N ALA A 86 16.42 34.59 -13.77
CA ALA A 86 15.22 34.09 -14.45
C ALA A 86 14.99 32.58 -14.28
N ALA A 87 15.93 31.83 -13.67
CA ALA A 87 15.71 30.44 -13.28
C ALA A 87 14.77 30.35 -12.08
N PHE A 88 14.97 31.18 -11.05
CA PHE A 88 14.12 31.20 -9.85
C PHE A 88 12.66 31.59 -10.16
N ASP A 89 12.45 32.50 -11.12
CA ASP A 89 11.09 32.82 -11.61
C ASP A 89 10.38 31.59 -12.19
N LYS A 90 11.10 30.65 -12.80
CA LYS A 90 10.53 29.38 -13.28
C LYS A 90 10.28 28.43 -12.12
N TYR A 91 11.27 28.24 -11.24
CA TYR A 91 11.20 27.33 -10.10
C TYR A 91 10.06 27.67 -9.14
N LEU A 92 9.68 28.94 -9.01
CA LEU A 92 8.57 29.34 -8.15
C LEU A 92 7.25 29.52 -8.93
N PHE A 93 7.27 30.12 -10.13
CA PHE A 93 6.06 30.67 -10.75
C PHE A 93 5.74 30.16 -12.17
N ALA A 94 6.44 29.13 -12.67
CA ALA A 94 6.08 28.53 -13.95
C ALA A 94 4.66 27.92 -13.92
N THR A 95 3.97 27.93 -15.06
CA THR A 95 2.60 27.39 -15.18
C THR A 95 2.56 25.92 -15.63
N GLU A 96 3.71 25.39 -16.07
CA GLU A 96 3.95 24.08 -16.68
C GLU A 96 5.31 23.56 -16.20
N GLY A 97 5.49 22.24 -16.12
CA GLY A 97 6.69 21.61 -15.55
C GLY A 97 6.74 21.67 -14.02
N VAL A 98 7.92 21.43 -13.45
CA VAL A 98 8.15 21.42 -12.00
C VAL A 98 8.39 22.83 -11.48
N SER A 99 7.56 23.27 -10.53
CA SER A 99 7.66 24.56 -9.85
C SER A 99 6.78 24.60 -8.59
N LEU A 100 7.01 25.55 -7.69
CA LEU A 100 6.19 25.75 -6.48
C LEU A 100 4.70 25.93 -6.86
N LYS A 101 4.43 26.76 -7.87
CA LYS A 101 3.08 26.96 -8.42
C LYS A 101 2.44 25.69 -8.94
N THR A 102 3.15 24.88 -9.73
CA THR A 102 2.56 23.64 -10.27
C THR A 102 2.38 22.56 -9.20
N TYR A 103 3.31 22.43 -8.26
CA TYR A 103 3.22 21.49 -7.15
C TYR A 103 2.01 21.73 -6.26
N PHE A 104 1.84 22.96 -5.76
CA PHE A 104 0.70 23.29 -4.89
C PHE A 104 -0.62 23.32 -5.66
N ARG A 105 -0.62 23.70 -6.95
CA ARG A 105 -1.83 23.60 -7.79
C ARG A 105 -2.26 22.14 -8.03
N GLU A 106 -1.32 21.21 -8.20
CA GLU A 106 -1.63 19.79 -8.35
C GLU A 106 -2.12 19.19 -7.01
N ASN A 107 -1.36 19.38 -5.93
CA ASN A 107 -1.69 18.86 -4.60
C ASN A 107 -3.01 19.38 -4.04
N SER A 108 -3.36 20.64 -4.31
CA SER A 108 -4.62 21.26 -3.89
C SER A 108 -5.82 20.95 -4.79
N TYR A 109 -5.63 20.20 -5.88
CA TYR A 109 -6.63 19.97 -6.94
C TYR A 109 -7.12 21.27 -7.60
N GLY A 110 -6.21 22.23 -7.79
CA GLY A 110 -6.49 23.53 -8.38
C GLY A 110 -7.12 24.56 -7.44
N GLN A 111 -7.05 24.34 -6.12
CA GLN A 111 -7.57 25.27 -5.11
C GLN A 111 -6.54 26.27 -4.60
N MET A 112 -5.25 26.01 -4.80
CA MET A 112 -4.15 26.92 -4.51
C MET A 112 -3.45 27.33 -5.82
N ASP A 113 -3.19 28.62 -5.98
CA ASP A 113 -2.46 29.20 -7.10
C ASP A 113 -1.39 30.18 -6.59
N VAL A 114 -0.18 29.66 -6.39
CA VAL A 114 0.97 30.47 -5.97
C VAL A 114 1.32 31.49 -7.06
N GLN A 115 1.47 32.75 -6.67
CA GLN A 115 1.73 33.88 -7.55
C GLN A 115 2.82 34.79 -6.97
N PRO A 116 3.57 35.52 -7.80
CA PRO A 116 4.64 36.40 -7.34
C PRO A 116 4.17 37.73 -6.70
N GLY A 117 2.86 37.96 -6.60
CA GLY A 117 2.29 39.25 -6.22
C GLY A 117 2.70 40.41 -7.16
N PRO A 118 2.59 41.67 -6.70
CA PRO A 118 2.83 42.86 -7.50
C PRO A 118 4.22 42.98 -8.14
N MET A 119 5.26 42.40 -7.51
CA MET A 119 6.63 42.47 -8.03
C MET A 119 6.87 41.59 -9.28
N GLY A 120 5.93 40.72 -9.67
CA GLY A 120 6.00 39.98 -10.93
C GLY A 120 7.26 39.11 -11.07
N GLY A 121 7.65 38.43 -10.00
CA GLY A 121 8.70 37.42 -9.91
C GLY A 121 9.66 37.71 -8.74
N VAL A 122 10.74 36.94 -8.64
CA VAL A 122 11.78 37.10 -7.62
C VAL A 122 12.42 38.49 -7.69
N VAL A 123 12.82 39.04 -6.54
CA VAL A 123 13.52 40.33 -6.41
C VAL A 123 14.85 40.19 -5.67
N PRO A 124 15.90 40.95 -6.04
CA PRO A 124 15.95 41.92 -7.14
C PRO A 124 15.88 41.25 -8.53
N LYS A 125 15.52 42.03 -9.55
CA LYS A 125 15.32 41.53 -10.93
C LYS A 125 16.64 41.25 -11.65
N GLY A 126 16.59 40.35 -12.64
CA GLY A 126 17.77 39.93 -13.39
C GLY A 126 18.80 39.25 -12.48
N ASN A 127 20.09 39.40 -12.78
CA ASN A 127 21.18 38.75 -12.03
C ASN A 127 21.70 39.63 -10.89
N THR A 128 20.89 40.56 -10.39
CA THR A 128 21.19 41.35 -9.20
C THR A 128 20.69 40.62 -7.96
N TRP A 129 21.55 40.56 -6.94
CA TRP A 129 21.29 39.95 -5.64
C TRP A 129 21.36 41.02 -4.55
N ILE A 130 20.64 40.84 -3.45
CA ILE A 130 20.90 41.60 -2.22
C ILE A 130 22.25 41.13 -1.69
N ARG A 131 23.11 42.03 -1.21
CA ARG A 131 24.40 41.64 -0.62
C ARG A 131 24.30 41.59 0.90
N ALA A 132 24.45 40.41 1.48
CA ALA A 132 24.60 40.23 2.92
C ALA A 132 25.81 41.00 3.48
N LYS A 133 25.68 41.50 4.70
CA LYS A 133 26.68 42.32 5.41
C LYS A 133 27.86 41.49 5.92
N LYS A 134 27.68 40.18 6.05
CA LYS A 134 28.68 39.20 6.52
C LYS A 134 28.86 38.09 5.47
N PRO A 135 29.96 37.30 5.54
CA PRO A 135 30.15 36.16 4.67
C PRO A 135 29.18 35.00 4.96
N MET A 136 28.98 34.09 4.00
CA MET A 136 28.17 32.87 4.12
C MET A 136 28.65 32.01 5.30
N THR A 137 29.98 31.89 5.45
CA THR A 137 30.65 31.28 6.62
C THR A 137 30.18 31.82 7.97
N TYR A 138 29.62 33.03 8.05
CA TYR A 138 29.00 33.51 9.28
C TYR A 138 27.59 32.95 9.46
N TYR A 139 26.74 32.99 8.44
CA TYR A 139 25.34 32.57 8.59
C TYR A 139 25.20 31.05 8.69
N GLY A 140 26.10 30.28 8.05
CA GLY A 140 26.21 28.82 8.16
C GLY A 140 27.14 28.28 9.26
N GLU A 141 27.74 29.12 10.13
CA GLU A 141 28.56 28.64 11.26
C GLU A 141 27.68 27.99 12.36
N GLY A 142 28.04 26.76 12.74
CA GLY A 142 27.29 25.94 13.70
C GLY A 142 25.99 25.38 13.14
N ILE A 143 25.36 24.47 13.89
CA ILE A 143 24.00 24.00 13.56
C ILE A 143 23.04 25.15 13.82
N ARG A 144 22.65 25.85 12.73
CA ARG A 144 21.67 26.96 12.63
C ARG A 144 21.52 27.79 13.91
N ILE A 145 22.37 28.80 14.02
CA ILE A 145 22.18 29.85 15.01
C ILE A 145 21.00 30.72 14.55
N LEU A 146 19.78 30.43 15.04
CA LEU A 146 18.51 31.06 14.61
C LEU A 146 18.56 32.58 14.44
N GLU A 147 19.26 33.29 15.33
CA GLU A 147 19.35 34.75 15.25
C GLU A 147 20.17 35.24 14.05
N ARG A 148 21.13 34.45 13.54
CA ARG A 148 21.85 34.75 12.30
C ARG A 148 20.95 34.58 11.08
N TYR A 149 20.09 33.57 11.08
CA TYR A 149 19.10 33.38 10.02
C TYR A 149 18.08 34.53 10.00
N ARG A 150 17.58 34.94 11.18
CA ARG A 150 16.74 36.15 11.30
C ARG A 150 17.46 37.43 10.88
N GLU A 151 18.74 37.57 11.21
CA GLU A 151 19.57 38.67 10.72
C GLU A 151 19.65 38.67 9.18
N LEU A 152 19.89 37.51 8.56
CA LEU A 152 19.92 37.37 7.09
C LEU A 152 18.59 37.76 6.44
N VAL A 153 17.45 37.30 6.98
CA VAL A 153 16.12 37.67 6.46
C VAL A 153 15.86 39.17 6.62
N ARG A 154 16.23 39.78 7.75
CA ARG A 154 16.10 41.23 7.95
C ARG A 154 16.97 42.02 6.97
N GLU A 155 18.20 41.58 6.72
CA GLU A 155 19.08 42.18 5.72
C GLU A 155 18.52 42.07 4.29
N ALA A 156 17.87 40.93 3.97
CA ALA A 156 17.19 40.76 2.70
C ALA A 156 16.01 41.73 2.55
N CYS A 157 15.17 41.87 3.58
CA CYS A 157 14.04 42.80 3.56
C CYS A 157 14.49 44.27 3.47
N GLU A 158 15.47 44.69 4.30
CA GLU A 158 16.09 46.02 4.24
C GLU A 158 16.71 46.31 2.86
N GLY A 159 17.27 45.29 2.20
CA GLY A 159 17.85 45.40 0.86
C GLY A 159 16.84 45.64 -0.28
N VAL A 160 15.54 45.48 -0.04
CA VAL A 160 14.46 45.69 -1.03
C VAL A 160 13.37 46.67 -0.60
N ASP A 161 13.47 47.26 0.60
CA ASP A 161 12.53 48.24 1.18
C ASP A 161 12.24 49.43 0.25
N GLU A 162 13.24 49.96 -0.46
CA GLU A 162 13.03 51.05 -1.45
C GLU A 162 12.36 50.58 -2.77
N LEU A 163 12.17 49.28 -2.97
CA LEU A 163 11.72 48.65 -4.22
C LEU A 163 10.38 47.90 -4.09
N VAL A 164 10.02 47.45 -2.89
CA VAL A 164 8.88 46.58 -2.59
C VAL A 164 8.02 47.28 -1.55
N ASP A 165 6.74 47.45 -1.85
CA ASP A 165 5.73 47.82 -0.84
C ASP A 165 5.27 46.52 -0.16
N PHE A 166 5.76 46.27 1.05
CA PHE A 166 5.49 45.02 1.78
C PHE A 166 4.00 44.89 2.15
N SER A 167 3.27 46.01 2.28
CA SER A 167 1.83 45.99 2.59
C SER A 167 0.97 45.39 1.47
N GLN A 168 1.51 45.21 0.26
CA GLN A 168 0.81 44.54 -0.84
C GLN A 168 0.91 43.00 -0.80
N TYR A 169 1.68 42.47 0.15
CA TYR A 169 1.84 41.04 0.45
C TYR A 169 1.22 40.67 1.81
N ASP A 170 0.39 41.55 2.38
CA ASP A 170 -0.53 41.31 3.49
C ASP A 170 -1.95 41.28 2.89
N ARG A 171 -2.38 40.14 2.35
CA ARG A 171 -3.61 40.08 1.56
C ARG A 171 -4.87 40.05 2.42
N ASP A 172 -4.82 39.49 3.63
CA ASP A 172 -5.97 39.41 4.53
C ASP A 172 -6.09 40.63 5.48
N ASN A 173 -5.05 41.46 5.55
CA ASN A 173 -4.94 42.69 6.36
C ASN A 173 -4.81 42.42 7.88
N ASP A 174 -4.18 41.30 8.28
CA ASP A 174 -3.88 41.00 9.68
C ASP A 174 -2.66 41.79 10.24
N GLY A 175 -1.87 42.41 9.36
CA GLY A 175 -0.65 43.16 9.68
C GLY A 175 0.64 42.34 9.57
N ILE A 176 0.61 41.16 8.94
CA ILE A 176 1.71 40.27 8.65
C ILE A 176 1.85 40.12 7.12
N VAL A 177 3.08 39.98 6.64
CA VAL A 177 3.33 39.59 5.25
C VAL A 177 3.06 38.10 5.10
N ASP A 178 2.08 37.71 4.27
CA ASP A 178 1.54 36.35 4.12
C ASP A 178 2.67 35.31 3.98
N HIS A 179 3.53 35.52 2.97
CA HIS A 179 4.60 34.59 2.61
C HIS A 179 5.87 35.32 2.17
N VAL A 180 6.98 35.07 2.86
CA VAL A 180 8.33 35.51 2.46
C VAL A 180 9.20 34.31 2.15
N PHE A 181 9.81 34.31 0.96
CA PHE A 181 10.60 33.17 0.46
C PHE A 181 12.00 33.66 0.06
N LEU A 182 13.00 33.37 0.88
CA LEU A 182 14.37 33.87 0.74
C LEU A 182 15.29 32.80 0.15
N ILE A 183 15.77 33.05 -1.06
CA ILE A 183 16.80 32.23 -1.72
C ILE A 183 18.19 32.79 -1.38
N HIS A 184 19.05 32.03 -0.72
CA HIS A 184 20.45 32.40 -0.53
C HIS A 184 21.34 31.75 -1.59
N SER A 185 22.44 32.41 -1.97
CA SER A 185 23.47 31.78 -2.82
C SER A 185 24.22 30.65 -2.08
N GLY A 186 24.83 29.75 -2.85
CA GLY A 186 25.50 28.56 -2.29
C GLY A 186 24.57 27.34 -2.18
N ASN A 187 25.10 26.24 -1.64
CA ASN A 187 24.38 24.96 -1.55
C ASN A 187 23.61 24.83 -0.23
N ASP A 188 22.67 23.89 -0.20
CA ASP A 188 21.94 23.52 1.01
C ASP A 188 22.80 22.58 1.87
N GLN A 189 22.90 22.87 3.17
CA GLN A 189 23.52 21.96 4.12
C GLN A 189 22.80 20.58 4.14
N ALA A 190 21.49 20.55 3.89
CA ALA A 190 20.72 19.31 3.80
C ALA A 190 21.17 18.42 2.62
N SER A 191 21.55 19.03 1.49
CA SER A 191 21.99 18.34 0.26
C SER A 191 23.50 18.11 0.17
N THR A 192 24.33 18.74 1.01
CA THR A 192 25.80 18.57 0.99
C THR A 192 26.41 18.00 2.26
N ASN A 193 25.70 18.08 3.39
CA ASN A 193 26.21 17.84 4.75
C ASN A 193 27.46 18.68 5.12
N VAL A 194 27.67 19.85 4.51
CA VAL A 194 28.83 20.72 4.80
C VAL A 194 28.55 21.67 5.98
N ILE A 195 28.64 21.11 7.18
CA ILE A 195 28.43 21.83 8.46
C ILE A 195 29.49 22.94 8.65
N ASN A 196 29.08 24.07 9.22
CA ASN A 196 29.88 25.29 9.45
C ASN A 196 30.21 26.12 8.20
N TYR A 197 29.53 25.88 7.08
CA TYR A 197 29.67 26.68 5.86
C TYR A 197 28.33 26.83 5.12
N ASP A 198 27.71 25.71 4.74
CA ASP A 198 26.42 25.72 4.07
C ASP A 198 25.31 26.09 5.05
N ILE A 199 24.25 26.70 4.53
CA ILE A 199 23.06 27.10 5.26
C ILE A 199 22.02 26.00 5.00
N GLN A 200 21.36 25.51 6.05
CA GLN A 200 20.30 24.49 5.91
C GLN A 200 19.01 25.19 5.54
N SER A 201 18.27 24.71 4.54
CA SER A 201 16.92 25.21 4.26
C SER A 201 16.00 25.03 5.47
N VAL A 202 15.12 26.01 5.75
CA VAL A 202 14.29 26.07 6.97
C VAL A 202 13.26 27.22 6.96
N LEU A 203 12.06 26.99 7.50
CA LEU A 203 11.13 28.06 7.89
C LEU A 203 11.60 28.76 9.19
N ILE A 204 11.93 30.04 9.09
CA ILE A 204 12.45 30.85 10.20
C ILE A 204 11.35 31.74 10.78
N PRO A 205 10.87 31.49 12.02
CA PRO A 205 9.90 32.36 12.69
C PRO A 205 10.57 33.45 13.51
N GLY A 206 9.78 34.44 13.90
CA GLY A 206 10.19 35.49 14.82
C GLY A 206 11.21 36.45 14.22
N VAL A 207 11.22 36.59 12.88
CA VAL A 207 12.01 37.59 12.17
C VAL A 207 11.70 38.98 12.71
N ASN A 208 10.41 39.30 12.88
CA ASN A 208 9.90 40.53 13.49
C ASN A 208 10.44 41.82 12.83
N ALA A 209 10.69 41.79 11.52
CA ALA A 209 10.98 43.00 10.75
C ALA A 209 9.65 43.74 10.46
N VAL A 210 9.68 45.07 10.38
CA VAL A 210 8.49 45.89 10.06
C VAL A 210 8.81 46.81 8.90
N HIS A 211 8.08 46.65 7.81
CA HIS A 211 8.23 47.34 6.53
C HIS A 211 6.83 47.78 6.06
N ASP A 212 6.69 49.01 5.56
CA ASP A 212 5.41 49.62 5.14
C ASP A 212 4.22 49.54 6.12
N GLY A 213 4.50 49.28 7.40
CA GLY A 213 3.50 49.13 8.47
C GLY A 213 3.05 47.69 8.74
N VAL A 214 3.49 46.71 7.96
CA VAL A 214 3.25 45.28 8.15
C VAL A 214 4.50 44.56 8.67
N ARG A 215 4.33 43.37 9.25
CA ARG A 215 5.39 42.58 9.89
C ARG A 215 5.80 41.37 9.05
N VAL A 216 7.08 41.23 8.75
CA VAL A 216 7.65 39.93 8.34
C VAL A 216 7.87 39.10 9.60
N ASN A 217 7.09 38.04 9.77
CA ASN A 217 7.12 37.18 10.95
C ASN A 217 7.87 35.87 10.69
N THR A 218 7.46 35.12 9.66
CA THR A 218 8.11 33.93 9.13
C THR A 218 8.84 34.26 7.82
N ALA A 219 9.76 33.39 7.42
CA ALA A 219 10.27 33.31 6.05
C ALA A 219 10.82 31.91 5.79
N ALA A 220 10.46 31.31 4.65
CA ALA A 220 11.12 30.10 4.16
C ALA A 220 12.50 30.51 3.62
N VAL A 221 13.58 29.95 4.17
CA VAL A 221 14.96 30.19 3.72
C VAL A 221 15.43 28.96 2.97
N VAL A 222 15.86 29.10 1.72
CA VAL A 222 16.30 27.99 0.87
C VAL A 222 17.54 28.31 0.05
N ALA A 223 18.26 27.29 -0.41
CA ALA A 223 19.51 27.43 -1.16
C ALA A 223 19.34 27.56 -2.69
N GLU A 224 20.27 28.27 -3.35
CA GLU A 224 20.43 28.36 -4.81
C GLU A 224 20.89 27.06 -5.46
N GLU A 225 21.62 26.25 -4.69
CA GLU A 225 22.29 24.99 -5.07
C GLU A 225 23.02 25.07 -6.43
N PRO A 226 23.96 26.01 -6.60
CA PRO A 226 24.61 26.29 -7.88
C PRO A 226 25.61 25.21 -8.34
N ASP A 227 25.87 24.18 -7.53
CA ASP A 227 26.72 23.03 -7.92
C ASP A 227 25.92 21.85 -8.52
N PHE A 228 24.57 21.91 -8.49
CA PHE A 228 23.64 20.96 -9.11
C PHE A 228 22.99 21.57 -10.37
N GLU A 229 22.51 20.75 -11.33
CA GLU A 229 21.86 21.27 -12.53
C GLU A 229 20.64 22.15 -12.17
N HIS A 230 19.84 21.70 -11.21
CA HIS A 230 18.73 22.41 -10.59
C HIS A 230 18.83 22.28 -9.06
N PRO A 231 18.26 23.22 -8.27
CA PRO A 231 18.04 22.98 -6.85
C PRO A 231 17.00 21.88 -6.65
N HIS A 232 17.06 21.19 -5.52
CA HIS A 232 16.11 20.16 -5.10
C HIS A 232 14.77 20.82 -4.77
N LEU A 233 13.89 20.93 -5.76
CA LEU A 233 12.65 21.73 -5.64
C LEU A 233 11.67 21.15 -4.62
N GLY A 234 11.72 19.85 -4.31
CA GLY A 234 10.96 19.29 -3.18
C GLY A 234 11.31 19.92 -1.84
N ILE A 235 12.56 20.37 -1.60
CA ILE A 235 12.91 21.16 -0.40
C ILE A 235 12.18 22.51 -0.42
N TYR A 236 12.13 23.19 -1.57
CA TYR A 236 11.41 24.45 -1.71
C TYR A 236 9.91 24.27 -1.42
N PHE A 237 9.33 23.12 -1.76
CA PHE A 237 7.92 22.83 -1.55
C PHE A 237 7.63 22.46 -0.09
N HIS A 238 8.51 21.66 0.52
CA HIS A 238 8.47 21.26 1.93
C HIS A 238 8.54 22.50 2.85
N GLU A 239 9.54 23.36 2.66
CA GLU A 239 9.72 24.58 3.46
C GLU A 239 8.61 25.62 3.26
N PHE A 240 8.00 25.67 2.07
CA PHE A 240 6.81 26.49 1.85
C PHE A 240 5.57 25.93 2.57
N PHE A 241 5.44 24.60 2.70
CA PHE A 241 4.27 24.01 3.35
C PHE A 241 4.25 24.24 4.86
N HIS A 242 5.42 24.31 5.51
CA HIS A 242 5.52 24.72 6.93
C HIS A 242 4.92 26.11 7.21
N ASP A 243 4.90 27.03 6.23
CA ASP A 243 4.33 28.39 6.40
C ASP A 243 2.80 28.35 6.55
N PHE A 244 2.16 27.29 6.05
CA PHE A 244 0.74 26.93 6.30
C PHE A 244 0.53 26.16 7.60
N GLY A 245 1.58 25.99 8.41
CA GLY A 245 1.54 25.28 9.69
C GLY A 245 1.87 23.79 9.60
N ALA A 246 2.23 23.27 8.43
CA ALA A 246 2.51 21.84 8.28
C ALA A 246 3.64 21.36 9.21
N PRO A 247 3.44 20.25 9.94
CA PRO A 247 4.50 19.67 10.74
C PRO A 247 5.43 18.85 9.83
N ASP A 248 6.63 18.55 10.33
CA ASP A 248 7.33 17.35 9.89
C ASP A 248 6.51 16.11 10.27
N VAL A 249 6.67 15.03 9.52
CA VAL A 249 6.06 13.73 9.85
C VAL A 249 7.12 12.63 9.87
N TYR A 250 8.33 12.98 10.33
CA TYR A 250 9.47 12.08 10.53
C TYR A 250 10.17 12.39 11.84
N GLY A 251 10.76 11.37 12.45
CA GLY A 251 11.38 11.47 13.76
C GLY A 251 12.67 12.30 13.78
N VAL A 252 13.03 12.79 14.97
CA VAL A 252 14.35 13.39 15.28
C VAL A 252 15.51 12.42 14.97
N PHE A 253 15.22 11.13 14.88
CA PHE A 253 16.14 10.09 14.47
C PHE A 253 15.41 9.19 13.47
N ARG A 254 16.09 8.77 12.39
CA ARG A 254 15.44 7.86 11.45
C ARG A 254 15.00 6.58 12.15
N GLY A 255 13.78 6.16 11.89
CA GLY A 255 13.15 5.04 12.55
C GLY A 255 11.71 4.80 12.09
N PRO A 256 10.95 4.01 12.86
CA PRO A 256 9.68 3.44 12.40
C PRO A 256 8.59 4.41 11.94
N HIS A 257 8.64 5.69 12.34
CA HIS A 257 7.60 6.66 11.96
C HIS A 257 7.87 7.39 10.64
N ASP A 258 9.00 7.15 9.98
CA ASP A 258 9.35 7.85 8.75
C ASP A 258 8.79 7.14 7.52
N HIS A 259 8.65 7.87 6.41
CA HIS A 259 8.14 7.30 5.17
C HIS A 259 8.60 8.04 3.91
N LYS A 260 8.45 7.37 2.75
CA LYS A 260 8.67 7.96 1.42
C LYS A 260 7.42 8.62 0.82
N TRP A 261 6.23 8.32 1.32
CA TRP A 261 4.96 8.59 0.64
C TRP A 261 4.36 9.98 0.83
N GLY A 262 5.04 10.89 1.53
CA GLY A 262 4.55 12.24 1.82
C GLY A 262 5.65 13.29 1.77
N LEU A 263 5.38 14.47 1.21
CA LEU A 263 6.32 15.61 1.14
C LEU A 263 6.99 15.96 2.48
N MET A 264 6.23 15.82 3.58
CA MET A 264 6.70 16.17 4.92
C MET A 264 7.41 15.01 5.64
N GLY A 265 7.63 13.88 4.96
CA GLY A 265 8.45 12.76 5.44
C GLY A 265 9.92 12.90 5.00
N ALA A 266 10.84 12.24 5.70
CA ALA A 266 12.29 12.39 5.52
C ALA A 266 12.84 12.15 4.11
N PHE A 267 12.09 11.44 3.25
CA PHE A 267 12.50 11.07 1.89
C PHE A 267 11.66 11.74 0.79
N GLY A 268 10.42 12.15 1.11
CA GLY A 268 9.48 12.71 0.14
C GLY A 268 9.96 13.93 -0.66
N PRO A 269 10.70 14.91 -0.08
CA PRO A 269 11.18 16.07 -0.84
C PRO A 269 12.35 15.76 -1.77
N TYR A 270 12.92 14.55 -1.70
CA TYR A 270 14.08 14.13 -2.50
C TYR A 270 13.72 13.20 -3.67
N GLN A 271 12.45 12.84 -3.88
CA GLN A 271 12.11 11.94 -4.98
C GLN A 271 12.38 12.55 -6.37
N GLY A 272 12.84 11.70 -7.28
CA GLY A 272 13.27 12.03 -8.64
C GLY A 272 14.44 11.14 -9.07
N PRO A 273 14.90 11.22 -10.34
CA PRO A 273 16.09 10.52 -10.80
C PRO A 273 17.31 10.90 -9.96
N GLU A 274 18.18 9.93 -9.69
CA GLU A 274 19.41 10.19 -8.95
C GLU A 274 20.43 11.02 -9.76
N GLU A 275 20.94 12.08 -9.14
CA GLU A 275 22.13 12.83 -9.56
C GLU A 275 23.18 12.74 -8.43
N PHE A 276 24.38 12.20 -8.73
CA PHE A 276 25.45 11.98 -7.74
C PHE A 276 25.09 11.09 -6.53
N GLY A 277 24.11 10.19 -6.68
CA GLY A 277 23.61 9.32 -5.60
C GLY A 277 22.79 10.11 -4.58
N ILE A 278 21.90 10.96 -5.11
CA ILE A 278 20.88 11.78 -4.46
C ILE A 278 19.71 11.87 -5.44
N GLY A 279 18.48 11.55 -5.03
CA GLY A 279 17.30 11.89 -5.82
C GLY A 279 17.17 13.42 -5.99
N ASN A 280 17.03 13.88 -7.24
CA ASN A 280 17.17 15.31 -7.60
C ASN A 280 16.04 16.23 -7.09
N GLY A 281 15.02 15.70 -6.39
CA GLY A 281 13.92 16.47 -5.83
C GLY A 281 13.03 17.19 -6.85
N LEU A 282 12.97 16.73 -8.11
CA LEU A 282 12.10 17.30 -9.14
C LEU A 282 10.74 16.58 -9.25
N GLU A 283 10.66 15.32 -8.79
CA GLU A 283 9.43 14.54 -8.73
C GLU A 283 9.03 14.18 -7.28
N PRO A 284 9.04 15.13 -6.32
CA PRO A 284 8.76 14.87 -4.90
C PRO A 284 7.36 14.29 -4.68
N SER A 285 7.21 13.51 -3.61
CA SER A 285 5.92 12.92 -3.22
C SER A 285 4.85 14.00 -3.02
N HIS A 286 3.59 13.70 -3.34
CA HIS A 286 2.44 14.48 -2.91
C HIS A 286 2.40 14.60 -1.38
N ILE A 287 1.73 15.65 -0.89
CA ILE A 287 1.35 15.79 0.51
C ILE A 287 0.38 14.65 0.85
N MET A 288 0.62 13.92 1.95
CA MET A 288 -0.25 12.81 2.38
C MET A 288 -1.70 13.26 2.68
N GLY A 289 -2.67 12.34 2.59
CA GLY A 289 -4.09 12.62 2.81
C GLY A 289 -4.42 13.34 4.12
N TYR A 290 -3.80 12.93 5.24
CA TYR A 290 -4.01 13.58 6.55
C TYR A 290 -3.69 15.07 6.48
N LEU A 291 -2.50 15.45 6.00
CA LEU A 291 -2.11 16.84 5.87
C LEU A 291 -2.90 17.57 4.77
N LYS A 292 -3.37 16.92 3.70
CA LYS A 292 -4.30 17.60 2.75
C LYS A 292 -5.68 17.88 3.35
N TRP A 293 -6.10 17.14 4.37
CA TRP A 293 -7.34 17.38 5.13
C TRP A 293 -7.14 18.43 6.22
N ASP A 294 -5.98 18.40 6.88
CA ASP A 294 -5.66 19.20 8.05
C ASP A 294 -4.16 19.53 8.08
N PHE A 295 -3.78 20.69 7.51
CA PHE A 295 -2.39 21.03 7.18
C PHE A 295 -1.44 20.86 8.38
N ASP A 296 -1.85 21.30 9.57
CA ASP A 296 -0.98 21.37 10.76
C ASP A 296 -1.05 20.15 11.69
N ALA A 297 -1.90 19.16 11.39
CA ALA A 297 -2.22 18.00 12.23
C ALA A 297 -2.66 18.36 13.67
N ARG A 298 -3.34 19.50 13.87
CA ARG A 298 -3.79 19.99 15.19
C ARG A 298 -5.31 20.22 15.22
N PRO A 299 -6.13 19.14 15.21
CA PRO A 299 -7.61 19.22 15.19
C PRO A 299 -8.26 20.01 16.34
N GLN A 300 -7.47 20.44 17.33
CA GLN A 300 -7.94 21.23 18.46
C GLN A 300 -8.10 22.73 18.14
N ASN A 301 -7.49 23.25 17.06
CA ASN A 301 -7.67 24.64 16.61
C ASN A 301 -8.76 24.80 15.52
N GLY A 302 -9.17 23.68 14.90
CA GLY A 302 -10.03 23.62 13.72
C GLY A 302 -9.60 22.43 12.86
N ARG A 303 -9.99 22.41 11.59
CA ARG A 303 -9.22 21.72 10.55
C ARG A 303 -9.10 22.63 9.33
N LEU A 304 -7.90 22.78 8.79
CA LEU A 304 -7.63 23.62 7.63
C LEU A 304 -6.98 22.80 6.52
N GLY A 305 -7.68 22.62 5.40
CA GLY A 305 -7.18 21.81 4.30
C GLY A 305 -8.01 21.89 3.03
N TRP A 306 -7.53 21.24 1.96
CA TRP A 306 -8.12 21.27 0.63
C TRP A 306 -9.24 20.24 0.44
N ILE A 307 -9.20 19.13 1.20
CA ILE A 307 -10.12 17.98 1.07
C ILE A 307 -10.85 17.71 2.39
N GLN A 308 -11.80 16.77 2.34
CA GLN A 308 -12.44 16.16 3.50
C GLN A 308 -12.56 14.65 3.23
N PRO A 309 -12.35 13.78 4.22
CA PRO A 309 -12.49 12.34 4.03
C PRO A 309 -13.93 11.92 3.72
N VAL A 310 -14.06 10.80 3.01
CA VAL A 310 -15.32 10.05 2.90
C VAL A 310 -15.39 9.07 4.07
N GLU A 311 -16.31 9.30 4.99
CA GLU A 311 -16.50 8.45 6.17
C GLU A 311 -17.12 7.09 5.80
N ILE A 312 -16.48 6.01 6.25
CA ILE A 312 -16.90 4.62 6.06
C ILE A 312 -17.35 4.08 7.42
N THR A 313 -18.63 3.73 7.54
CA THR A 313 -19.30 3.42 8.81
C THR A 313 -20.17 2.15 8.77
N GLN A 314 -20.11 1.41 7.66
CA GLN A 314 -20.87 0.17 7.42
C GLN A 314 -20.13 -0.67 6.37
N ASN A 315 -20.39 -1.99 6.34
CA ASN A 315 -19.80 -2.91 5.37
C ASN A 315 -20.18 -2.48 3.94
N GLN A 316 -19.20 -2.21 3.08
CA GLN A 316 -19.43 -1.82 1.69
C GLN A 316 -18.20 -2.02 0.80
N LYS A 317 -18.43 -2.30 -0.48
CA LYS A 317 -17.39 -2.18 -1.51
C LYS A 317 -17.16 -0.71 -1.84
N ILE A 318 -15.91 -0.28 -1.93
CA ILE A 318 -15.51 1.07 -2.32
C ILE A 318 -14.54 1.02 -3.51
N ASP A 319 -14.61 2.04 -4.36
CA ASP A 319 -13.69 2.29 -5.46
C ASP A 319 -12.81 3.49 -5.08
N VAL A 320 -11.50 3.28 -4.87
CA VAL A 320 -10.57 4.35 -4.46
C VAL A 320 -9.78 4.85 -5.67
N PRO A 321 -10.05 6.05 -6.18
CA PRO A 321 -9.37 6.61 -7.34
C PRO A 321 -8.01 7.20 -6.98
N SER A 322 -7.07 7.18 -7.93
CA SER A 322 -5.76 7.87 -7.89
C SER A 322 -5.82 9.21 -7.14
N PHE A 323 -5.13 9.30 -6.02
CA PHE A 323 -5.14 10.42 -5.09
C PHE A 323 -4.53 11.69 -5.68
N GLU A 324 -3.51 11.54 -6.51
CA GLU A 324 -2.76 12.60 -7.18
C GLU A 324 -3.55 13.31 -8.30
N LEU A 325 -4.59 12.67 -8.84
CA LEU A 325 -5.45 13.24 -9.90
C LEU A 325 -6.71 13.90 -9.32
N GLY A 326 -7.27 14.88 -10.03
CA GLY A 326 -8.60 15.44 -9.71
C GLY A 326 -9.76 14.46 -9.94
N PRO A 327 -11.00 14.80 -9.53
CA PRO A 327 -11.40 15.98 -8.75
C PRO A 327 -11.10 15.79 -7.24
N LYS A 328 -11.14 16.88 -6.45
CA LYS A 328 -10.79 16.87 -5.02
C LYS A 328 -11.65 15.98 -4.08
N THR A 329 -12.77 15.45 -4.58
CA THR A 329 -13.74 14.66 -3.82
C THR A 329 -13.49 13.17 -3.98
N ASN A 330 -13.77 12.38 -2.94
CA ASN A 330 -13.60 10.93 -2.93
C ASN A 330 -12.12 10.51 -3.17
N LYS A 331 -11.20 11.20 -2.49
CA LYS A 331 -9.74 10.96 -2.59
C LYS A 331 -9.15 10.30 -1.37
N LEU A 332 -9.73 10.58 -0.21
CA LEU A 332 -9.34 10.07 1.09
C LEU A 332 -10.57 9.43 1.73
N PHE A 333 -10.45 8.18 2.15
CA PHE A 333 -11.52 7.46 2.83
C PHE A 333 -11.11 7.23 4.28
N LYS A 334 -12.04 7.35 5.22
CA LYS A 334 -11.74 7.30 6.66
C LYS A 334 -12.58 6.24 7.36
N ILE A 335 -11.95 5.48 8.25
CA ILE A 335 -12.59 4.49 9.12
C ILE A 335 -12.23 4.83 10.57
N ASP A 336 -13.22 5.19 11.38
CA ASP A 336 -13.00 5.49 12.80
C ASP A 336 -12.71 4.23 13.63
N ILE A 337 -11.68 4.31 14.49
CA ILE A 337 -11.40 3.30 15.51
C ILE A 337 -12.08 3.75 16.81
N HIS A 338 -13.13 3.06 17.21
CA HIS A 338 -13.96 3.42 18.37
C HIS A 338 -13.50 2.78 19.70
N ALA A 339 -12.24 2.34 19.78
CA ALA A 339 -11.76 1.52 20.89
C ALA A 339 -11.52 2.29 22.22
N SER A 340 -12.18 1.80 23.27
CA SER A 340 -11.68 1.77 24.65
C SER A 340 -11.48 3.07 25.45
N ARG A 341 -10.65 4.04 25.02
CA ARG A 341 -10.02 4.97 26.00
C ARG A 341 -10.91 6.05 26.61
N ASN A 342 -11.84 6.71 25.88
CA ASN A 342 -12.82 7.60 26.51
C ASN A 342 -14.03 7.98 25.62
N PRO A 343 -15.22 7.38 25.81
CA PRO A 343 -16.45 7.78 25.10
C PRO A 343 -16.90 9.23 25.35
N ALA A 344 -16.35 9.92 26.35
CA ALA A 344 -16.75 11.28 26.71
C ALA A 344 -16.19 12.38 25.78
N ALA A 345 -15.34 12.05 24.81
CA ALA A 345 -14.69 13.03 23.92
C ALA A 345 -15.50 13.39 22.65
N GLY A 346 -16.52 12.62 22.29
CA GLY A 346 -17.47 12.97 21.21
C GLY A 346 -16.99 12.75 19.76
N ALA A 347 -15.71 12.48 19.54
CA ALA A 347 -15.14 12.03 18.27
C ALA A 347 -14.16 10.89 18.52
N ALA A 348 -14.02 9.97 17.56
CA ALA A 348 -12.84 9.11 17.53
C ALA A 348 -11.60 9.97 17.29
N ARG A 349 -10.50 9.59 17.92
CA ARG A 349 -9.20 10.27 17.80
C ARG A 349 -8.13 9.32 17.27
N GLU A 350 -8.56 8.15 16.84
CA GLU A 350 -7.78 7.08 16.29
C GLU A 350 -8.58 6.57 15.08
N PHE A 351 -7.96 6.45 13.92
CA PHE A 351 -8.64 6.10 12.67
C PHE A 351 -7.66 5.66 11.57
N PHE A 352 -8.17 4.89 10.61
CA PHE A 352 -7.48 4.63 9.36
C PHE A 352 -7.89 5.66 8.30
N LEU A 353 -6.92 6.14 7.51
CA LEU A 353 -7.12 6.87 6.27
C LEU A 353 -6.59 6.05 5.08
N ILE A 354 -7.35 6.00 4.00
CA ILE A 354 -7.08 5.17 2.83
C ILE A 354 -6.98 6.07 1.59
N GLU A 355 -5.90 5.93 0.84
CA GLU A 355 -5.66 6.61 -0.44
C GLU A 355 -4.99 5.67 -1.47
N ASN A 356 -5.30 5.85 -2.75
CA ASN A 356 -4.66 5.12 -3.85
C ASN A 356 -3.56 6.00 -4.46
N ARG A 357 -2.30 5.56 -4.46
CA ARG A 357 -1.18 6.29 -5.06
C ARG A 357 -0.66 5.52 -6.27
N ASN A 358 -0.56 6.20 -7.42
CA ASN A 358 -0.16 5.55 -8.67
C ASN A 358 0.89 6.35 -9.46
N LYS A 359 2.12 5.82 -9.50
CA LYS A 359 3.29 6.42 -10.17
C LYS A 359 3.15 6.55 -11.70
N THR A 360 2.16 5.89 -12.30
CA THR A 360 1.91 5.88 -13.75
C THR A 360 0.63 6.60 -14.17
N SER A 361 -0.07 7.27 -13.23
CA SER A 361 -1.38 7.87 -13.48
C SER A 361 -1.40 9.03 -14.49
N GLY A 362 -0.23 9.62 -14.76
CA GLY A 362 -0.07 10.81 -15.61
C GLY A 362 -0.15 12.14 -14.85
N ALA A 363 -0.04 12.11 -13.52
CA ALA A 363 0.29 13.28 -12.70
C ALA A 363 1.71 13.80 -13.00
N THR A 364 2.05 14.99 -12.51
CA THR A 364 3.39 15.57 -12.63
C THR A 364 4.33 14.99 -11.56
N PHE A 365 3.79 14.81 -10.36
CA PHE A 365 4.50 14.32 -9.17
C PHE A 365 4.10 12.87 -8.84
N ASP A 366 4.60 12.30 -7.75
CA ASP A 366 4.40 10.89 -7.36
C ASP A 366 4.96 9.83 -8.34
N THR A 367 5.66 10.24 -9.40
CA THR A 367 6.17 9.32 -10.44
C THR A 367 7.40 8.50 -9.98
N TYR A 368 8.04 8.90 -8.88
CA TYR A 368 9.20 8.24 -8.26
C TYR A 368 8.89 7.57 -6.91
N LEU A 369 7.61 7.35 -6.58
CA LEU A 369 7.21 6.50 -5.45
C LEU A 369 7.76 5.07 -5.64
N PRO A 370 8.05 4.32 -4.55
CA PRO A 370 8.60 2.95 -4.64
C PRO A 370 7.76 2.03 -5.54
N GLU A 371 6.45 2.00 -5.30
CA GLU A 371 5.47 1.14 -5.97
C GLU A 371 4.15 1.90 -6.20
N SER A 372 3.02 1.20 -6.32
CA SER A 372 1.70 1.80 -6.48
C SER A 372 0.63 0.89 -5.90
N GLY A 373 -0.45 1.47 -5.37
CA GLY A 373 -1.46 0.69 -4.65
C GLY A 373 -2.20 1.51 -3.60
N ILE A 374 -2.78 0.81 -2.62
CA ILE A 374 -3.50 1.41 -1.51
C ILE A 374 -2.56 1.65 -0.32
N LEU A 375 -2.43 2.90 0.10
CA LEU A 375 -1.82 3.24 1.39
C LEU A 375 -2.89 3.23 2.49
N ILE A 376 -2.56 2.64 3.63
CA ILE A 376 -3.39 2.64 4.85
C ILE A 376 -2.63 3.40 5.94
N TRP A 377 -3.01 4.64 6.17
CA TRP A 377 -2.44 5.46 7.24
C TRP A 377 -3.22 5.27 8.53
N HIS A 378 -2.58 4.79 9.57
CA HIS A 378 -3.12 4.72 10.92
C HIS A 378 -2.75 5.99 11.69
N ILE A 379 -3.77 6.77 12.06
CA ILE A 379 -3.61 8.06 12.72
C ILE A 379 -4.11 7.97 14.17
N ASP A 380 -3.31 8.41 15.15
CA ASP A 380 -3.71 8.54 16.56
C ASP A 380 -3.47 9.98 17.07
N GLU A 381 -4.51 10.80 16.93
CA GLU A 381 -4.61 12.16 17.47
C GLU A 381 -4.72 12.20 19.00
N THR A 382 -4.67 11.07 19.71
CA THR A 382 -4.47 11.01 21.18
C THR A 382 -3.00 10.97 21.57
N GLN A 383 -2.09 10.56 20.67
CA GLN A 383 -0.67 10.71 20.92
C GLN A 383 -0.36 12.20 21.10
N PRO A 384 0.29 12.58 22.21
CA PRO A 384 0.56 13.98 22.45
C PRO A 384 1.56 14.43 21.40
N TYR A 385 1.16 15.38 20.56
CA TYR A 385 2.09 16.34 19.96
C TYR A 385 2.80 17.04 21.14
N PRO A 386 4.05 16.70 21.49
CA PRO A 386 4.57 17.10 22.80
C PRO A 386 4.68 18.62 22.87
N ILE A 387 4.29 19.23 24.00
CA ILE A 387 4.14 20.70 24.06
C ILE A 387 5.49 21.39 23.76
N GLY A 388 5.55 22.07 22.61
CA GLY A 388 6.77 22.72 22.11
C GLY A 388 7.53 21.95 21.01
N THR A 389 6.99 20.84 20.50
CA THR A 389 7.45 20.22 19.26
C THR A 389 6.75 20.83 18.04
N TYR A 390 7.08 20.30 16.86
CA TYR A 390 6.76 20.78 15.51
C TYR A 390 6.56 19.59 14.54
N ASP A 391 6.83 18.36 15.01
CA ASP A 391 6.70 17.10 14.29
C ASP A 391 5.46 16.32 14.77
N ALA A 392 4.78 15.64 13.84
CA ALA A 392 3.60 14.81 14.06
C ALA A 392 3.84 13.31 13.80
N SER A 393 5.08 12.87 13.57
CA SER A 393 5.47 11.45 13.32
C SER A 393 4.86 10.48 14.34
N HIS A 394 4.81 10.84 15.62
CA HIS A 394 4.21 10.01 16.67
C HIS A 394 2.68 9.84 16.56
N GLN A 395 1.97 10.67 15.79
CA GLN A 395 0.54 10.51 15.51
C GLN A 395 0.28 9.69 14.23
N ILE A 396 1.30 9.43 13.43
CA ILE A 396 1.17 8.96 12.05
C ILE A 396 1.94 7.66 11.89
N TRP A 397 1.27 6.66 11.34
CA TRP A 397 1.85 5.38 11.00
C TRP A 397 1.32 4.96 9.62
N LEU A 398 2.18 4.44 8.76
CA LEU A 398 1.80 3.95 7.43
C LEU A 398 1.92 2.43 7.45
N GLU A 399 0.82 1.71 7.50
CA GLU A 399 0.84 0.25 7.67
C GLU A 399 1.60 -0.42 6.52
N ASP A 400 2.74 -1.07 6.81
CA ASP A 400 3.59 -1.76 5.82
C ASP A 400 3.50 -3.29 5.96
N PRO A 401 2.90 -4.02 5.01
CA PRO A 401 2.78 -5.48 5.05
C PRO A 401 4.08 -6.25 4.73
N THR A 402 5.12 -5.56 4.26
CA THR A 402 6.44 -6.14 3.99
C THR A 402 7.43 -5.94 5.15
N ASP A 403 7.34 -4.81 5.85
CA ASP A 403 8.12 -4.48 7.03
C ASP A 403 7.23 -3.94 8.17
N PRO A 404 6.43 -4.77 8.86
CA PRO A 404 5.41 -4.30 9.81
C PRO A 404 5.95 -3.66 11.10
N GLU A 405 7.26 -3.73 11.36
CA GLU A 405 7.93 -3.02 12.47
C GLU A 405 8.69 -1.77 11.98
N HIS A 406 8.68 -1.49 10.67
CA HIS A 406 9.35 -0.39 9.99
C HIS A 406 10.83 -0.28 10.38
N LEU A 407 11.51 -1.43 10.42
CA LEU A 407 12.93 -1.50 10.78
C LEU A 407 13.84 -1.18 9.58
N GLY A 408 13.28 -0.99 8.38
CA GLY A 408 13.99 -1.02 7.12
C GLY A 408 14.35 -2.45 6.73
N LEU A 409 13.43 -3.41 6.90
CA LEU A 409 13.69 -4.79 6.52
C LEU A 409 13.81 -4.91 4.99
N TYR A 410 14.98 -5.35 4.54
CA TYR A 410 15.25 -5.57 3.13
C TYR A 410 15.78 -6.99 2.90
N GLN A 411 15.12 -7.76 2.03
CA GLN A 411 15.47 -9.16 1.78
C GLN A 411 16.18 -9.33 0.45
N GLN A 412 17.41 -9.86 0.48
CA GLN A 412 18.20 -10.19 -0.71
C GLN A 412 18.77 -11.60 -0.59
N ASP A 413 18.65 -12.40 -1.67
CA ASP A 413 19.16 -13.78 -1.76
C ASP A 413 18.75 -14.71 -0.58
N GLY A 414 17.63 -14.39 0.09
CA GLY A 414 17.13 -15.12 1.26
C GLY A 414 17.83 -14.79 2.59
N ALA A 415 18.47 -13.62 2.68
CA ALA A 415 18.96 -13.03 3.91
C ALA A 415 18.30 -11.65 4.15
N ASP A 416 17.96 -11.38 5.40
CA ASP A 416 17.33 -10.13 5.81
C ASP A 416 18.38 -9.14 6.32
N PHE A 417 18.32 -7.91 5.83
CA PHE A 417 19.17 -6.78 6.20
C PHE A 417 18.32 -5.65 6.78
N ILE A 418 18.95 -4.79 7.58
CA ILE A 418 18.36 -3.53 8.06
C ILE A 418 18.94 -2.39 7.21
N VAL A 419 18.11 -1.88 6.32
CA VAL A 419 18.34 -0.75 5.42
C VAL A 419 17.34 0.33 5.79
N VAL A 420 17.76 1.24 6.66
CA VAL A 420 16.92 2.32 7.23
C VAL A 420 16.28 3.24 6.17
N SER A 421 16.76 3.18 4.93
CA SER A 421 16.21 3.92 3.79
C SER A 421 15.34 3.08 2.84
N SER A 422 15.00 1.83 3.19
CA SER A 422 13.92 1.06 2.55
C SER A 422 12.63 1.02 3.38
N ILE A 423 12.56 1.78 4.48
CA ILE A 423 11.35 1.94 5.29
C ILE A 423 10.18 2.40 4.39
N THR A 424 9.05 1.72 4.50
CA THR A 424 7.81 1.93 3.70
C THR A 424 7.92 1.62 2.21
N ASP A 425 8.94 0.89 1.72
CA ASP A 425 9.04 0.60 0.28
C ASP A 425 7.96 -0.36 -0.24
N GLY A 426 7.43 -1.25 0.61
CA GLY A 426 6.37 -2.21 0.29
C GLY A 426 5.04 -1.90 0.99
N ALA A 427 4.79 -0.62 1.31
CA ALA A 427 3.64 -0.17 2.10
C ALA A 427 2.31 -0.01 1.31
N ALA A 428 2.31 -0.18 0.00
CA ALA A 428 1.12 -0.09 -0.83
C ALA A 428 0.52 -1.48 -1.06
N TYR A 429 -0.73 -1.66 -0.63
CA TYR A 429 -1.47 -2.90 -0.79
C TYR A 429 -2.03 -3.02 -2.21
N SER A 430 -1.78 -4.14 -2.90
CA SER A 430 -2.43 -4.46 -4.18
C SER A 430 -2.67 -5.97 -4.40
N LEU A 431 -3.31 -6.32 -5.53
CA LEU A 431 -3.38 -7.70 -6.02
C LEU A 431 -2.11 -8.15 -6.73
N ASP A 432 -1.27 -7.23 -7.21
CA ASP A 432 -0.11 -7.52 -8.04
C ASP A 432 1.11 -7.98 -7.21
N ASP A 433 1.25 -7.47 -5.98
CA ASP A 433 2.17 -7.94 -4.93
C ASP A 433 1.57 -9.07 -4.07
N GLY A 434 0.24 -9.12 -3.94
CA GLY A 434 -0.51 -10.13 -3.18
C GLY A 434 -0.98 -9.69 -1.79
N HIS A 435 -0.63 -8.47 -1.36
CA HIS A 435 -1.09 -7.82 -0.13
C HIS A 435 -2.53 -7.32 -0.29
N THR A 436 -3.47 -8.27 -0.36
CA THR A 436 -4.89 -8.02 -0.67
C THR A 436 -5.80 -7.82 0.53
N ALA A 437 -5.24 -7.83 1.75
CA ALA A 437 -5.99 -7.79 3.00
C ALA A 437 -5.22 -7.11 4.16
N PHE A 438 -5.95 -6.35 4.97
CA PHE A 438 -5.55 -5.77 6.25
C PHE A 438 -6.70 -5.96 7.25
N THR A 439 -6.52 -6.83 8.24
CA THR A 439 -7.57 -7.33 9.15
C THR A 439 -7.00 -7.48 10.57
N PRO A 440 -7.80 -7.85 11.59
CA PRO A 440 -7.28 -8.02 12.94
C PRO A 440 -6.23 -9.15 13.09
N GLY A 441 -6.19 -10.09 12.13
CA GLY A 441 -5.29 -11.25 12.11
C GLY A 441 -4.12 -11.15 11.12
N THR A 442 -4.02 -10.08 10.32
CA THR A 442 -2.85 -9.85 9.45
C THR A 442 -1.66 -9.30 10.25
N VAL A 443 -0.50 -9.18 9.60
CA VAL A 443 0.64 -8.43 10.13
C VAL A 443 1.08 -7.44 9.04
N PRO A 444 0.91 -6.11 9.23
CA PRO A 444 0.31 -5.45 10.38
C PRO A 444 -1.19 -5.76 10.48
N ASN A 445 -1.78 -5.47 11.65
CA ASN A 445 -3.18 -5.76 11.97
C ASN A 445 -3.98 -4.47 12.17
N SER A 446 -5.28 -4.54 11.91
CA SER A 446 -6.20 -3.41 12.08
C SER A 446 -6.63 -3.13 13.52
N ASN A 447 -5.88 -3.60 14.52
CA ASN A 447 -6.21 -3.36 15.93
C ASN A 447 -5.90 -1.92 16.34
N ALA A 448 -6.53 -1.45 17.42
CA ALA A 448 -6.18 -0.18 18.03
C ALA A 448 -4.78 -0.23 18.67
N ASN A 449 -4.11 0.91 18.81
CA ASN A 449 -2.80 1.09 19.45
C ASN A 449 -2.75 0.63 20.92
N ASP A 450 -3.91 0.48 21.59
CA ASP A 450 -3.97 -0.13 22.93
C ASP A 450 -4.09 -1.67 22.93
N GLY A 451 -4.05 -2.29 21.75
CA GLY A 451 -4.19 -3.73 21.51
C GLY A 451 -5.63 -4.22 21.41
N THR A 452 -6.63 -3.32 21.45
CA THR A 452 -8.04 -3.72 21.30
C THR A 452 -8.35 -4.13 19.87
N VAL A 453 -8.91 -5.34 19.71
CA VAL A 453 -9.44 -5.83 18.44
C VAL A 453 -10.60 -4.97 17.97
N THR A 454 -10.47 -4.39 16.78
CA THR A 454 -11.46 -3.44 16.22
C THR A 454 -12.59 -4.14 15.46
N GLY A 455 -12.30 -5.31 14.89
CA GLY A 455 -13.16 -5.97 13.89
C GLY A 455 -13.23 -5.23 12.56
N ILE A 456 -12.33 -4.28 12.27
CA ILE A 456 -12.23 -3.61 10.96
C ILE A 456 -11.45 -4.52 10.02
N SER A 457 -12.01 -4.84 8.86
CA SER A 457 -11.34 -5.63 7.83
C SER A 457 -11.41 -4.91 6.48
N ILE A 458 -10.25 -4.68 5.87
CA ILE A 458 -10.11 -4.22 4.49
C ILE A 458 -9.61 -5.41 3.69
N THR A 459 -10.41 -5.91 2.74
CA THR A 459 -10.11 -7.14 1.98
C THR A 459 -10.43 -6.97 0.51
N ASN A 460 -10.03 -7.94 -0.32
CA ASN A 460 -10.27 -7.92 -1.77
C ASN A 460 -9.74 -6.65 -2.45
N ILE A 461 -8.59 -6.14 -1.99
CA ILE A 461 -7.89 -5.01 -2.61
C ILE A 461 -7.49 -5.44 -4.03
N GLY A 462 -7.89 -4.65 -5.03
CA GLY A 462 -7.69 -4.97 -6.44
C GLY A 462 -6.28 -4.72 -6.97
N ALA A 463 -6.11 -5.01 -8.25
CA ALA A 463 -4.87 -4.72 -8.99
C ALA A 463 -4.60 -3.21 -9.10
N GLU A 464 -3.33 -2.85 -9.24
CA GLU A 464 -2.87 -1.48 -9.42
C GLU A 464 -3.62 -0.75 -10.55
N GLY A 465 -3.99 0.51 -10.32
CA GLY A 465 -4.63 1.29 -11.37
C GLY A 465 -5.16 2.65 -10.93
N LEU A 466 -5.76 3.37 -11.88
CA LEU A 466 -6.39 4.68 -11.64
C LEU A 466 -7.56 4.62 -10.66
N THR A 467 -8.08 3.43 -10.37
CA THR A 467 -9.13 3.15 -9.39
C THR A 467 -8.97 1.72 -8.92
N ILE A 468 -8.79 1.51 -7.62
CA ILE A 468 -8.64 0.19 -6.99
C ILE A 468 -9.92 -0.11 -6.21
N PRO A 469 -10.64 -1.21 -6.53
CA PRO A 469 -11.76 -1.66 -5.72
C PRO A 469 -11.26 -2.37 -4.45
N MET A 470 -12.02 -2.26 -3.36
CA MET A 470 -11.83 -3.08 -2.15
C MET A 470 -13.15 -3.26 -1.40
N LEU A 471 -13.17 -4.17 -0.43
CA LEU A 471 -14.26 -4.37 0.53
C LEU A 471 -13.81 -3.88 1.91
N VAL A 472 -14.57 -2.96 2.52
CA VAL A 472 -14.42 -2.59 3.93
C VAL A 472 -15.57 -3.20 4.72
N SER A 473 -15.25 -3.88 5.82
CA SER A 473 -16.21 -4.56 6.70
C SER A 473 -15.92 -4.31 8.18
N PHE A 474 -16.95 -4.47 9.01
CA PHE A 474 -16.93 -4.28 10.46
C PHE A 474 -17.57 -5.50 11.15
N GLY A 475 -16.87 -6.11 12.11
CA GLY A 475 -17.29 -7.37 12.73
C GLY A 475 -16.97 -8.56 11.82
N ASP A 476 -17.93 -9.49 11.67
CA ASP A 476 -17.82 -10.49 10.60
C ASP A 476 -18.13 -9.87 9.23
N THR A 477 -17.44 -10.39 8.20
CA THR A 477 -17.35 -9.76 6.89
C THR A 477 -18.68 -9.78 6.13
N TYR A 478 -19.45 -10.87 6.24
CA TYR A 478 -20.59 -11.16 5.35
C TYR A 478 -21.96 -11.33 6.05
N GLU A 479 -22.02 -11.12 7.37
CA GLU A 479 -23.26 -11.17 8.14
C GLU A 479 -24.33 -10.13 7.68
N PRO A 480 -25.64 -10.46 7.76
CA PRO A 480 -26.20 -11.72 8.24
C PRO A 480 -26.11 -12.83 7.18
N ASN A 481 -25.47 -13.97 7.49
CA ASN A 481 -25.28 -15.13 6.60
C ASN A 481 -25.51 -16.50 7.30
N ASP A 482 -25.95 -16.52 8.56
CA ASP A 482 -26.41 -17.70 9.36
C ASP A 482 -27.22 -18.80 8.63
N THR A 483 -27.99 -18.45 7.58
CA THR A 483 -29.07 -19.28 7.04
C THR A 483 -29.13 -19.30 5.52
N ILE A 484 -29.75 -20.34 4.94
CA ILE A 484 -30.08 -20.42 3.50
C ILE A 484 -30.89 -19.21 3.00
N VAL A 485 -31.67 -18.55 3.87
CA VAL A 485 -32.48 -17.38 3.50
C VAL A 485 -31.67 -16.07 3.51
N THR A 486 -30.56 -16.06 4.24
CA THR A 486 -29.65 -14.93 4.39
C THR A 486 -28.30 -15.18 3.71
N ALA A 487 -28.19 -16.24 2.91
CA ALA A 487 -26.92 -16.71 2.38
C ALA A 487 -26.23 -15.64 1.52
N PHE A 488 -24.93 -15.44 1.73
CA PHE A 488 -24.18 -14.42 1.01
C PHE A 488 -23.82 -14.89 -0.41
N PRO A 489 -24.18 -14.15 -1.48
CA PRO A 489 -23.92 -14.59 -2.85
C PRO A 489 -22.44 -14.48 -3.22
N ILE A 490 -21.87 -15.58 -3.71
CA ILE A 490 -20.45 -15.67 -4.08
C ILE A 490 -20.23 -16.02 -5.56
N THR A 491 -19.03 -15.75 -6.05
CA THR A 491 -18.61 -15.95 -7.44
C THR A 491 -17.38 -16.87 -7.55
N TYR A 492 -17.10 -17.33 -8.77
CA TYR A 492 -15.97 -18.21 -9.03
C TYR A 492 -14.65 -17.45 -9.12
N GLY A 493 -13.62 -17.96 -8.45
CA GLY A 493 -12.25 -17.42 -8.49
C GLY A 493 -11.95 -16.35 -7.42
N GLU A 494 -12.96 -15.64 -6.92
CA GLU A 494 -12.87 -14.74 -5.76
C GLU A 494 -12.61 -15.52 -4.46
N THR A 495 -11.90 -14.88 -3.52
CA THR A 495 -11.65 -15.39 -2.17
C THR A 495 -12.51 -14.62 -1.18
N TYR A 496 -13.12 -15.32 -0.24
CA TYR A 496 -13.98 -14.75 0.80
C TYR A 496 -13.35 -15.01 2.16
N GLU A 497 -12.81 -13.95 2.78
CA GLU A 497 -12.29 -13.96 4.14
C GLU A 497 -13.43 -13.63 5.12
N SER A 498 -13.76 -14.57 6.01
CA SER A 498 -14.79 -14.38 7.05
C SER A 498 -14.41 -15.11 8.33
N PHE A 499 -15.18 -14.89 9.38
CA PHE A 499 -14.95 -15.40 10.71
C PHE A 499 -16.12 -16.32 11.08
N ILE A 500 -15.86 -17.36 11.88
CA ILE A 500 -16.89 -17.76 12.84
C ILE A 500 -16.59 -16.89 14.06
N PHE A 501 -17.35 -15.82 14.25
CA PHE A 501 -16.89 -14.62 14.96
C PHE A 501 -16.99 -14.74 16.49
N ASP A 502 -18.13 -15.23 17.00
CA ASP A 502 -18.34 -15.41 18.44
C ASP A 502 -19.08 -16.73 18.77
N SER A 503 -19.60 -16.86 20.00
CA SER A 503 -20.32 -18.07 20.43
C SER A 503 -21.79 -18.17 19.96
N THR A 504 -22.29 -17.13 19.28
CA THR A 504 -23.68 -17.02 18.81
C THR A 504 -23.78 -17.22 17.31
N ASP A 505 -22.80 -16.72 16.56
CA ASP A 505 -22.48 -17.25 15.24
C ASP A 505 -21.95 -18.69 15.39
N VAL A 506 -22.55 -19.60 14.63
CA VAL A 506 -22.15 -21.00 14.57
C VAL A 506 -21.97 -21.50 13.14
N ARG A 507 -22.31 -20.69 12.12
CA ARG A 507 -22.28 -21.10 10.72
C ARG A 507 -22.43 -19.93 9.74
N ASP A 508 -21.67 -19.99 8.68
CA ASP A 508 -21.84 -19.16 7.49
C ASP A 508 -22.50 -19.95 6.37
N VAL A 509 -23.38 -19.29 5.63
CA VAL A 509 -24.01 -19.85 4.43
C VAL A 509 -23.76 -18.92 3.24
N TYR A 510 -23.28 -19.49 2.14
CA TYR A 510 -22.96 -18.80 0.90
C TYR A 510 -23.77 -19.36 -0.26
N GLU A 511 -24.33 -18.51 -1.10
CA GLU A 511 -25.13 -18.87 -2.28
C GLU A 511 -24.26 -18.89 -3.55
N LEU A 512 -24.35 -19.98 -4.34
CA LEU A 512 -23.61 -20.13 -5.59
C LEU A 512 -24.51 -20.72 -6.70
N GLU A 513 -24.53 -20.04 -7.84
CA GLU A 513 -25.11 -20.55 -9.09
C GLU A 513 -24.20 -21.63 -9.69
N VAL A 514 -24.66 -22.89 -9.73
CA VAL A 514 -23.87 -24.02 -10.25
C VAL A 514 -24.36 -24.49 -11.61
N VAL A 515 -23.43 -24.88 -12.48
CA VAL A 515 -23.74 -25.30 -13.85
C VAL A 515 -23.68 -26.82 -13.98
N ARG A 516 -24.72 -27.42 -14.57
CA ARG A 516 -24.80 -28.85 -14.86
C ARG A 516 -23.53 -29.39 -15.53
N GLY A 517 -22.89 -30.37 -14.90
CA GLY A 517 -21.72 -31.06 -15.45
C GLY A 517 -20.39 -30.32 -15.33
N ILE A 518 -20.34 -29.12 -14.74
CA ILE A 518 -19.08 -28.44 -14.42
C ILE A 518 -18.64 -28.86 -13.02
N THR A 519 -17.45 -29.46 -12.89
CA THR A 519 -16.94 -29.86 -11.57
C THR A 519 -16.47 -28.62 -10.82
N LEU A 520 -16.96 -28.49 -9.59
CA LEU A 520 -16.62 -27.45 -8.63
C LEU A 520 -15.51 -27.98 -7.71
N LEU A 521 -14.52 -27.15 -7.42
CA LEU A 521 -13.62 -27.31 -6.29
C LEU A 521 -13.93 -26.18 -5.30
N VAL A 522 -14.40 -26.54 -4.10
CA VAL A 522 -14.56 -25.60 -2.98
C VAL A 522 -13.43 -25.86 -2.00
N THR A 523 -12.73 -24.81 -1.59
CA THR A 523 -11.63 -24.87 -0.60
C THR A 523 -11.93 -23.95 0.57
N LEU A 524 -11.75 -24.46 1.79
CA LEU A 524 -11.79 -23.70 3.03
C LEU A 524 -10.40 -23.80 3.68
N ALA A 525 -9.59 -22.76 3.50
CA ALA A 525 -8.23 -22.65 4.03
C ALA A 525 -8.20 -21.78 5.30
N ASP A 526 -7.03 -21.69 5.92
CA ASP A 526 -6.73 -20.79 7.05
C ASP A 526 -7.73 -20.91 8.23
N ILE A 527 -8.20 -22.14 8.50
CA ILE A 527 -9.08 -22.41 9.64
C ILE A 527 -8.31 -22.06 10.94
N PRO A 528 -8.87 -21.22 11.84
CA PRO A 528 -8.16 -20.70 13.00
C PRO A 528 -7.56 -21.80 13.90
N PRO A 529 -6.35 -21.62 14.45
CA PRO A 529 -5.68 -22.62 15.26
C PRO A 529 -6.54 -23.09 16.44
N ASN A 530 -6.65 -24.42 16.60
CA ASN A 530 -7.47 -25.13 17.60
C ASN A 530 -8.99 -25.15 17.34
N ASN A 531 -9.50 -24.41 16.36
CA ASN A 531 -10.90 -24.51 15.96
C ASN A 531 -11.14 -25.71 15.02
N LYS A 532 -12.39 -26.16 14.90
CA LYS A 532 -12.82 -27.23 13.99
C LYS A 532 -14.09 -26.80 13.28
N TYR A 533 -13.96 -26.48 12.00
CA TYR A 533 -15.10 -26.17 11.15
C TYR A 533 -15.40 -27.34 10.21
N ARG A 534 -16.62 -27.39 9.71
CA ARG A 534 -17.10 -28.36 8.72
C ARG A 534 -17.57 -27.62 7.46
N LEU A 535 -16.97 -27.96 6.33
CA LEU A 535 -17.40 -27.52 5.01
C LEU A 535 -18.46 -28.49 4.46
N SER A 536 -19.55 -27.99 3.87
CA SER A 536 -20.57 -28.82 3.21
C SER A 536 -21.33 -28.07 2.12
N LEU A 537 -21.92 -28.81 1.17
CA LEU A 537 -22.71 -28.28 0.06
C LEU A 537 -24.16 -28.78 0.19
N HIS A 538 -25.11 -27.85 0.19
CA HIS A 538 -26.52 -28.07 0.48
C HIS A 538 -27.41 -27.61 -0.68
N ALA A 539 -28.56 -28.26 -0.84
CA ALA A 539 -29.67 -27.73 -1.62
C ALA A 539 -30.46 -26.67 -0.84
N ALA A 540 -31.29 -25.89 -1.51
CA ALA A 540 -32.23 -24.93 -0.89
C ALA A 540 -33.19 -25.56 0.16
N THR A 541 -33.32 -26.89 0.16
CA THR A 541 -34.11 -27.67 1.13
C THR A 541 -33.35 -28.03 2.41
N GLY A 542 -32.04 -27.73 2.49
CA GLY A 542 -31.13 -28.21 3.54
C GLY A 542 -30.67 -29.66 3.38
N GLU A 543 -30.89 -30.26 2.21
CA GLU A 543 -30.34 -31.59 1.88
C GLU A 543 -28.85 -31.47 1.54
N VAL A 544 -27.99 -32.23 2.24
CA VAL A 544 -26.54 -32.23 2.02
C VAL A 544 -26.19 -33.08 0.80
N TYR A 545 -25.58 -32.46 -0.21
CA TYR A 545 -25.12 -33.11 -1.43
C TYR A 545 -23.65 -33.55 -1.36
N ALA A 546 -22.81 -32.82 -0.61
CA ALA A 546 -21.42 -33.18 -0.35
C ALA A 546 -20.93 -32.59 0.98
N THR A 547 -19.88 -33.19 1.53
CA THR A 547 -19.18 -32.72 2.73
C THR A 547 -17.69 -32.66 2.42
N GLY A 548 -17.00 -31.65 2.97
CA GLY A 548 -15.56 -31.49 2.76
C GLY A 548 -14.73 -32.56 3.47
N GLU A 549 -13.58 -32.86 2.88
CA GLU A 549 -12.53 -33.71 3.44
C GLU A 549 -11.27 -32.89 3.76
N ASN A 550 -10.45 -33.38 4.69
CA ASN A 550 -9.20 -32.72 5.05
C ASN A 550 -8.24 -32.64 3.86
N ALA A 551 -7.78 -31.42 3.56
CA ALA A 551 -6.84 -31.10 2.50
C ALA A 551 -5.52 -30.61 3.11
N THR A 552 -4.59 -31.54 3.31
CA THR A 552 -3.27 -31.29 3.92
C THR A 552 -2.44 -30.24 3.18
N GLU A 553 -2.67 -30.10 1.87
CA GLU A 553 -2.01 -29.18 0.96
C GLU A 553 -2.37 -27.70 1.17
N ILE A 554 -3.49 -27.41 1.82
CA ILE A 554 -3.99 -26.06 2.13
C ILE A 554 -4.30 -25.86 3.63
N ALA A 555 -3.79 -26.77 4.47
CA ALA A 555 -4.05 -26.81 5.92
C ALA A 555 -5.54 -26.68 6.32
N GLY A 556 -6.46 -27.20 5.49
CA GLY A 556 -7.89 -26.91 5.59
C GLY A 556 -8.78 -28.02 5.05
N LEU A 557 -9.94 -27.66 4.51
CA LEU A 557 -10.91 -28.59 3.91
C LEU A 557 -11.07 -28.34 2.41
N LYS A 558 -11.36 -29.40 1.66
CA LYS A 558 -11.82 -29.30 0.26
C LYS A 558 -13.07 -30.13 0.01
N LEU A 559 -13.89 -29.69 -0.93
CA LEU A 559 -15.09 -30.38 -1.40
C LEU A 559 -15.08 -30.34 -2.93
N ILE A 560 -15.23 -31.50 -3.56
CA ILE A 560 -15.34 -31.63 -5.02
C ILE A 560 -16.74 -32.15 -5.34
N TYR A 561 -17.46 -31.44 -6.21
CA TYR A 561 -18.83 -31.81 -6.59
C TYR A 561 -19.11 -31.48 -8.06
N GLN A 562 -19.86 -32.34 -8.76
CA GLN A 562 -20.29 -32.12 -10.13
C GLN A 562 -21.83 -32.10 -10.18
N PRO A 563 -22.48 -30.95 -10.45
CA PRO A 563 -23.94 -30.83 -10.43
C PRO A 563 -24.62 -31.65 -11.54
N ASP A 564 -25.71 -32.33 -11.20
CA ASP A 564 -26.53 -33.10 -12.15
C ASP A 564 -27.55 -32.23 -12.92
N LYS A 565 -27.83 -31.03 -12.39
CA LYS A 565 -28.64 -29.93 -12.96
C LYS A 565 -27.94 -28.58 -12.77
N THR A 566 -28.37 -27.57 -13.53
CA THR A 566 -28.04 -26.17 -13.26
C THR A 566 -29.07 -25.65 -12.27
N ASP A 567 -28.62 -25.15 -11.13
CA ASP A 567 -29.46 -24.72 -10.01
C ASP A 567 -28.63 -23.87 -9.04
N THR A 568 -29.28 -23.29 -8.03
CA THR A 568 -28.62 -22.59 -6.93
C THR A 568 -28.28 -23.59 -5.81
N LEU A 569 -27.02 -23.64 -5.37
CA LEU A 569 -26.59 -24.44 -4.22
C LEU A 569 -25.94 -23.56 -3.14
N TYR A 570 -25.89 -24.10 -1.91
CA TYR A 570 -25.47 -23.38 -0.73
C TYR A 570 -24.25 -24.03 -0.12
N ILE A 571 -23.15 -23.30 -0.06
CA ILE A 571 -21.94 -23.72 0.66
C ILE A 571 -22.11 -23.30 2.13
N VAL A 572 -21.87 -24.23 3.04
CA VAL A 572 -22.01 -24.04 4.48
C VAL A 572 -20.67 -24.31 5.13
N VAL A 573 -20.17 -23.31 5.86
CA VAL A 573 -19.10 -23.44 6.84
C VAL A 573 -19.78 -23.46 8.21
N GLU A 574 -19.54 -24.48 9.04
CA GLU A 574 -20.23 -24.63 10.33
C GLU A 574 -19.22 -25.01 11.42
N SER A 575 -19.27 -24.34 12.57
CA SER A 575 -18.37 -24.67 13.68
C SER A 575 -18.82 -25.92 14.43
N GLU A 576 -17.89 -26.88 14.56
CA GLU A 576 -18.02 -28.03 15.46
C GLU A 576 -17.33 -27.76 16.81
N GLU A 577 -16.30 -26.91 16.82
CA GLU A 577 -15.58 -26.48 18.03
C GLU A 577 -14.87 -25.13 17.78
N GLY A 578 -15.12 -24.14 18.65
CA GLY A 578 -14.42 -22.85 18.67
C GLY A 578 -14.99 -21.78 17.72
N PHE A 579 -14.44 -20.57 17.87
CA PHE A 579 -14.71 -19.37 17.06
C PHE A 579 -13.45 -18.48 17.15
N SER A 580 -13.29 -17.50 16.26
CA SER A 580 -12.22 -16.48 16.34
C SER A 580 -12.72 -15.17 15.75
N SER A 581 -12.66 -14.09 16.53
CA SER A 581 -12.95 -12.73 16.08
C SER A 581 -11.69 -12.00 15.58
N VAL A 582 -10.62 -12.76 15.27
CA VAL A 582 -9.27 -12.25 14.95
C VAL A 582 -8.72 -12.96 13.71
N ASP A 583 -8.74 -14.28 13.73
CA ASP A 583 -8.29 -15.11 12.60
C ASP A 583 -9.48 -15.43 11.70
N SER A 584 -9.45 -14.95 10.46
CA SER A 584 -10.43 -15.31 9.42
C SER A 584 -10.08 -16.64 8.76
N TYR A 585 -11.08 -17.44 8.41
CA TYR A 585 -10.90 -18.50 7.42
C TYR A 585 -10.98 -17.92 6.00
N ARG A 586 -10.49 -18.68 5.01
CA ARG A 586 -10.60 -18.32 3.58
C ARG A 586 -11.43 -19.33 2.80
N LEU A 587 -12.59 -18.92 2.30
CA LEU A 587 -13.42 -19.69 1.38
C LEU A 587 -13.12 -19.30 -0.08
N ARG A 588 -12.94 -20.28 -0.96
CA ARG A 588 -12.76 -20.05 -2.41
C ARG A 588 -13.45 -21.14 -3.22
N VAL A 589 -14.00 -20.79 -4.38
CA VAL A 589 -14.63 -21.74 -5.31
C VAL A 589 -14.04 -21.59 -6.71
N GLU A 590 -13.57 -22.71 -7.26
CA GLU A 590 -13.04 -22.79 -8.62
C GLU A 590 -13.89 -23.74 -9.49
N GLN A 591 -13.96 -23.43 -10.78
CA GLN A 591 -14.42 -24.39 -11.79
C GLN A 591 -13.21 -25.18 -12.28
N LEU A 592 -13.17 -26.49 -12.04
CA LEU A 592 -12.13 -27.33 -12.60
C LEU A 592 -12.34 -27.43 -14.12
N GLN A 593 -11.33 -27.04 -14.89
CA GLN A 593 -11.38 -27.19 -16.35
C GLN A 593 -11.64 -28.66 -16.71
N SER A 594 -12.47 -28.85 -17.74
CA SER A 594 -12.68 -30.15 -18.35
C SER A 594 -11.45 -30.51 -19.18
N ASP A 595 -10.52 -31.26 -18.59
CA ASP A 595 -9.47 -31.91 -19.37
C ASP A 595 -10.08 -32.76 -20.50
N THR A 596 -9.40 -32.80 -21.64
CA THR A 596 -9.82 -33.72 -22.72
C THR A 596 -9.79 -35.14 -22.19
N LEU A 597 -10.96 -35.78 -22.11
CA LEU A 597 -11.15 -37.17 -21.74
C LEU A 597 -10.15 -38.06 -22.51
N ALA A 598 -9.18 -38.63 -21.79
CA ALA A 598 -8.16 -39.55 -22.29
C ALA A 598 -7.91 -40.66 -21.26
N PHE A 599 -7.24 -41.74 -21.67
CA PHE A 599 -6.64 -42.71 -20.75
C PHE A 599 -5.21 -42.24 -20.43
N GLU A 600 -4.89 -42.05 -19.15
CA GLU A 600 -3.52 -41.74 -18.70
C GLU A 600 -2.66 -43.01 -18.63
N ASP A 601 -3.25 -44.11 -18.18
CA ASP A 601 -2.58 -45.40 -18.01
C ASP A 601 -3.60 -46.52 -18.18
N THR A 602 -3.21 -47.60 -18.88
CA THR A 602 -3.97 -48.84 -18.94
C THR A 602 -3.04 -50.03 -18.74
N ARG A 603 -3.45 -50.97 -17.88
CA ARG A 603 -2.62 -52.13 -17.49
C ARG A 603 -3.42 -53.41 -17.53
N VAL A 604 -2.89 -54.41 -18.23
CA VAL A 604 -3.53 -55.72 -18.42
C VAL A 604 -2.61 -56.82 -17.91
N TYR A 605 -3.00 -57.48 -16.82
CA TYR A 605 -2.17 -58.46 -16.12
C TYR A 605 -3.00 -59.56 -15.41
N PRO A 606 -2.49 -60.80 -15.33
CA PRO A 606 -1.25 -61.30 -15.91
C PRO A 606 -1.39 -61.55 -17.43
N ASN A 607 -0.41 -61.11 -18.21
CA ASN A 607 -0.35 -61.33 -19.66
C ASN A 607 0.93 -62.12 -19.98
N PRO A 608 0.87 -63.43 -20.33
CA PRO A 608 -0.34 -64.21 -20.63
C PRO A 608 -1.17 -64.62 -19.40
N LEU A 609 -2.49 -64.76 -19.61
CA LEU A 609 -3.40 -65.42 -18.67
C LEU A 609 -3.18 -66.94 -18.71
N ARG A 610 -3.03 -67.60 -17.55
CA ARG A 610 -3.07 -69.06 -17.46
C ARG A 610 -4.40 -69.52 -16.92
N LEU A 611 -5.11 -70.37 -17.66
CA LEU A 611 -6.49 -70.79 -17.33
C LEU A 611 -6.62 -71.70 -16.07
N ALA A 612 -5.56 -71.85 -15.27
CA ALA A 612 -5.51 -72.61 -14.03
C ALA A 612 -6.12 -71.85 -12.81
N GLY A 613 -7.20 -71.10 -13.03
CA GLY A 613 -7.88 -70.33 -11.98
C GLY A 613 -7.35 -68.89 -11.76
N GLU A 614 -6.48 -68.40 -12.63
CA GLU A 614 -6.05 -66.99 -12.61
C GLU A 614 -7.14 -66.05 -13.16
N THR A 615 -7.07 -64.78 -12.76
CA THR A 615 -7.99 -63.72 -13.22
C THR A 615 -7.20 -62.65 -13.96
N MET A 616 -7.61 -62.30 -15.18
CA MET A 616 -7.07 -61.16 -15.91
C MET A 616 -7.69 -59.88 -15.37
N THR A 617 -6.87 -58.95 -14.92
CA THR A 617 -7.27 -57.59 -14.54
C THR A 617 -7.00 -56.64 -15.71
N PHE A 618 -7.99 -55.82 -16.05
CA PHE A 618 -7.86 -54.69 -16.97
C PHE A 618 -8.05 -53.41 -16.16
N ALA A 619 -6.96 -52.85 -15.66
CA ALA A 619 -6.95 -51.60 -14.90
C ALA A 619 -6.80 -50.40 -15.84
N TYR A 620 -7.45 -49.28 -15.50
CA TYR A 620 -7.40 -48.03 -16.25
C TYR A 620 -7.38 -46.83 -15.32
N ARG A 621 -6.78 -45.74 -15.79
CA ARG A 621 -6.83 -44.40 -15.19
C ARG A 621 -7.15 -43.39 -16.29
N LEU A 622 -8.05 -42.47 -15.99
CA LEU A 622 -8.57 -41.45 -16.91
C LEU A 622 -8.00 -40.08 -16.51
N SER A 623 -7.77 -39.22 -17.51
CA SER A 623 -7.37 -37.82 -17.30
C SER A 623 -8.52 -36.90 -16.89
N ALA A 624 -9.75 -37.43 -16.80
CA ALA A 624 -10.94 -36.62 -16.62
C ALA A 624 -11.15 -36.20 -15.15
N SER A 625 -11.27 -34.88 -14.94
CA SER A 625 -11.74 -34.21 -13.72
C SER A 625 -13.26 -34.36 -13.47
N GLN A 626 -13.92 -35.27 -14.19
CA GLN A 626 -15.38 -35.38 -14.32
C GLN A 626 -15.83 -36.85 -14.36
N ILE A 627 -17.09 -37.09 -14.01
CA ILE A 627 -17.72 -38.41 -14.14
C ILE A 627 -17.89 -38.78 -15.62
N VAL A 628 -17.59 -40.04 -15.94
CA VAL A 628 -17.77 -40.65 -17.27
C VAL A 628 -19.06 -41.49 -17.27
N ASP A 629 -19.94 -41.25 -18.25
CA ASP A 629 -21.27 -41.89 -18.35
C ASP A 629 -21.17 -43.43 -18.31
N ASN A 630 -20.29 -43.97 -19.14
CA ASN A 630 -20.00 -45.40 -19.20
C ASN A 630 -18.55 -45.70 -19.60
N ILE A 631 -18.03 -46.78 -19.03
CA ILE A 631 -16.79 -47.42 -19.47
C ILE A 631 -17.04 -48.89 -19.76
N ASP A 632 -16.71 -49.33 -20.97
CA ASP A 632 -16.92 -50.69 -21.48
C ASP A 632 -15.58 -51.42 -21.63
N LEU A 633 -15.49 -52.66 -21.15
CA LEU A 633 -14.48 -53.63 -21.60
C LEU A 633 -15.12 -54.58 -22.61
N GLU A 634 -14.48 -54.74 -23.77
CA GLU A 634 -14.84 -55.73 -24.78
C GLU A 634 -13.61 -56.55 -25.18
N ILE A 635 -13.75 -57.88 -25.24
CA ILE A 635 -12.66 -58.80 -25.63
C ILE A 635 -13.08 -59.53 -26.91
N PHE A 636 -12.16 -59.61 -27.87
CA PHE A 636 -12.36 -60.20 -29.20
C PHE A 636 -11.32 -61.28 -29.51
N THR A 637 -11.68 -62.24 -30.36
CA THR A 637 -10.70 -63.12 -31.01
C THR A 637 -9.84 -62.34 -32.01
N SER A 638 -8.72 -62.92 -32.44
CA SER A 638 -7.89 -62.35 -33.52
C SER A 638 -8.62 -62.22 -34.88
N THR A 639 -9.80 -62.83 -35.05
CA THR A 639 -10.67 -62.69 -36.22
C THR A 639 -11.84 -61.71 -36.00
N GLY A 640 -11.89 -61.01 -34.86
CA GLY A 640 -12.90 -60.00 -34.54
C GLY A 640 -14.23 -60.52 -33.98
N GLU A 641 -14.32 -61.78 -33.54
CA GLU A 641 -15.51 -62.29 -32.86
C GLU A 641 -15.54 -61.82 -31.40
N LEU A 642 -16.64 -61.25 -30.92
CA LEU A 642 -16.79 -60.79 -29.53
C LEU A 642 -16.90 -61.98 -28.57
N VAL A 643 -15.99 -62.02 -27.59
CA VAL A 643 -15.80 -63.11 -26.63
C VAL A 643 -16.31 -62.73 -25.24
N TYR A 644 -16.15 -61.48 -24.82
CA TYR A 644 -16.59 -60.98 -23.51
C TYR A 644 -16.98 -59.50 -23.62
N LYS A 645 -17.94 -59.07 -22.79
CA LYS A 645 -18.28 -57.66 -22.60
C LYS A 645 -18.72 -57.41 -21.16
N GLU A 646 -18.22 -56.32 -20.58
CA GLU A 646 -18.63 -55.77 -19.29
C GLU A 646 -18.71 -54.24 -19.40
N ALA A 647 -19.56 -53.59 -18.60
CA ALA A 647 -19.71 -52.14 -18.60
C ALA A 647 -19.97 -51.62 -17.18
N HIS A 648 -19.28 -50.56 -16.78
CA HIS A 648 -19.54 -49.79 -15.56
C HIS A 648 -20.08 -48.40 -15.93
N GLN A 649 -20.87 -47.79 -15.05
CA GLN A 649 -21.52 -46.49 -15.27
C GLN A 649 -21.14 -45.50 -14.18
N ASN A 650 -21.20 -44.20 -14.50
CA ASN A 650 -20.90 -43.10 -13.57
C ASN A 650 -19.54 -43.27 -12.88
N VAL A 651 -18.49 -43.55 -13.65
CA VAL A 651 -17.15 -43.84 -13.12
C VAL A 651 -16.33 -42.56 -13.00
N PHE A 652 -15.61 -42.44 -11.88
CA PHE A 652 -14.70 -41.33 -11.58
C PHE A 652 -13.24 -41.80 -11.57
N SER A 653 -12.36 -41.02 -12.22
CA SER A 653 -10.87 -41.10 -12.26
C SER A 653 -10.17 -42.43 -12.61
N GLN A 654 -10.52 -43.58 -12.00
CA GLN A 654 -9.83 -44.86 -12.23
C GLN A 654 -10.70 -46.07 -11.88
N GLY A 655 -10.34 -47.24 -12.39
CA GLY A 655 -11.03 -48.48 -12.08
C GLY A 655 -10.39 -49.73 -12.69
N LYS A 656 -11.10 -50.86 -12.59
CA LYS A 656 -10.65 -52.14 -13.15
C LYS A 656 -11.82 -53.04 -13.54
N PHE A 657 -11.59 -53.89 -14.55
CA PHE A 657 -12.42 -55.04 -14.88
C PHE A 657 -11.67 -56.35 -14.54
N GLU A 658 -12.40 -57.41 -14.21
CA GLU A 658 -11.84 -58.72 -13.87
C GLU A 658 -12.46 -59.83 -14.71
N TRP A 659 -11.62 -60.60 -15.43
CA TRP A 659 -12.07 -61.61 -16.37
C TRP A 659 -11.38 -62.96 -16.17
N HIS A 660 -12.18 -64.01 -15.97
CA HIS A 660 -11.71 -65.37 -15.67
C HIS A 660 -11.51 -66.27 -16.91
N GLY A 661 -11.26 -65.69 -18.08
CA GLY A 661 -10.97 -66.48 -19.30
C GLY A 661 -12.16 -67.24 -19.89
N ALA A 662 -13.40 -66.79 -19.64
CA ALA A 662 -14.63 -67.38 -20.14
C ALA A 662 -15.31 -66.52 -21.22
N ASN A 663 -15.94 -67.15 -22.21
CA ASN A 663 -16.71 -66.44 -23.23
C ASN A 663 -18.13 -66.05 -22.75
N LEU A 664 -18.88 -65.33 -23.58
CA LEU A 664 -20.29 -64.93 -23.34
C LEU A 664 -21.26 -66.09 -23.03
N ARG A 665 -20.85 -67.36 -23.22
CA ARG A 665 -21.64 -68.56 -22.87
C ARG A 665 -21.12 -69.27 -21.61
N GLY A 666 -20.19 -68.66 -20.88
CA GLY A 666 -19.54 -69.22 -19.69
C GLY A 666 -18.51 -70.32 -19.98
N ALA A 667 -18.15 -70.58 -21.23
CA ALA A 667 -17.20 -71.63 -21.60
C ALA A 667 -15.75 -71.08 -21.62
N PRO A 668 -14.75 -71.81 -21.09
CA PRO A 668 -13.35 -71.40 -21.15
C PRO A 668 -12.85 -71.21 -22.59
N VAL A 669 -12.11 -70.13 -22.83
CA VAL A 669 -11.61 -69.79 -24.16
C VAL A 669 -10.46 -70.71 -24.60
N ALA A 670 -10.11 -70.68 -25.89
CA ALA A 670 -8.98 -71.42 -26.43
C ALA A 670 -7.64 -70.70 -26.15
N SER A 671 -6.53 -71.43 -26.10
CA SER A 671 -5.20 -70.81 -26.09
C SER A 671 -5.00 -70.01 -27.38
N GLY A 672 -4.47 -68.79 -27.29
CA GLY A 672 -4.33 -67.90 -28.45
C GLY A 672 -4.14 -66.43 -28.07
N ILE A 673 -4.08 -65.57 -29.08
CA ILE A 673 -4.03 -64.11 -28.91
C ILE A 673 -5.44 -63.55 -29.02
N TYR A 674 -5.79 -62.70 -28.05
CA TYR A 674 -7.05 -61.96 -27.98
C TYR A 674 -6.76 -60.47 -28.04
N ILE A 675 -7.72 -59.72 -28.55
CA ILE A 675 -7.69 -58.25 -28.61
C ILE A 675 -8.67 -57.77 -27.54
N TYR A 676 -8.28 -56.76 -26.75
CA TYR A 676 -9.21 -56.08 -25.86
C TYR A 676 -9.41 -54.64 -26.31
N ARG A 677 -10.57 -54.09 -25.99
CA ARG A 677 -10.92 -52.69 -26.17
C ARG A 677 -11.54 -52.18 -24.87
N ILE A 678 -10.93 -51.17 -24.26
CA ILE A 678 -11.55 -50.38 -23.19
C ILE A 678 -12.09 -49.11 -23.85
N SER A 679 -13.37 -48.79 -23.68
CA SER A 679 -13.98 -47.57 -24.23
C SER A 679 -14.56 -46.73 -23.12
N ALA A 680 -14.19 -45.46 -23.01
CA ALA A 680 -14.81 -44.52 -22.07
C ALA A 680 -15.61 -43.49 -22.88
N LYS A 681 -16.84 -43.20 -22.43
CA LYS A 681 -17.76 -42.31 -23.11
C LYS A 681 -18.34 -41.27 -22.15
N GLN A 682 -18.33 -40.02 -22.59
CA GLN A 682 -18.88 -38.89 -21.85
C GLN A 682 -19.62 -37.96 -22.84
N ALA A 683 -20.93 -37.81 -22.66
CA ALA A 683 -21.83 -37.12 -23.59
C ALA A 683 -21.69 -37.60 -25.05
N ALA A 684 -21.10 -36.78 -25.91
CA ALA A 684 -20.82 -37.09 -27.32
C ALA A 684 -19.41 -37.63 -27.57
N SER A 685 -18.50 -37.49 -26.61
CA SER A 685 -17.11 -37.92 -26.70
C SER A 685 -16.96 -39.41 -26.38
N LEU A 686 -16.17 -40.10 -27.18
CA LEU A 686 -15.84 -41.52 -27.02
C LEU A 686 -14.34 -41.70 -27.26
N ILE A 687 -13.62 -42.18 -26.25
CA ILE A 687 -12.23 -42.63 -26.38
C ILE A 687 -12.15 -44.15 -26.27
N GLN A 688 -11.13 -44.73 -26.90
CA GLN A 688 -10.92 -46.17 -26.90
C GLN A 688 -9.43 -46.50 -26.81
N GLU A 689 -9.06 -47.35 -25.85
CA GLU A 689 -7.76 -48.00 -25.79
C GLU A 689 -7.89 -49.42 -26.34
N ILE A 690 -7.00 -49.84 -27.24
CA ILE A 690 -7.01 -51.16 -27.85
C ILE A 690 -5.66 -51.83 -27.68
N GLY A 691 -5.65 -53.02 -27.08
CA GLY A 691 -4.44 -53.80 -26.89
C GLY A 691 -4.64 -55.29 -27.13
N LYS A 692 -3.58 -56.07 -26.87
CA LYS A 692 -3.56 -57.53 -27.08
C LYS A 692 -3.01 -58.27 -25.86
N PHE A 693 -3.57 -59.44 -25.61
CA PHE A 693 -3.05 -60.35 -24.60
C PHE A 693 -3.08 -61.80 -25.10
N SER A 694 -2.30 -62.66 -24.47
CA SER A 694 -2.28 -64.09 -24.78
C SER A 694 -2.98 -64.90 -23.69
N VAL A 695 -3.70 -65.94 -24.08
CA VAL A 695 -4.22 -66.97 -23.17
C VAL A 695 -3.45 -68.27 -23.41
N VAL A 696 -3.02 -68.90 -22.32
CA VAL A 696 -2.33 -70.19 -22.31
C VAL A 696 -3.11 -71.15 -21.41
N LYS A 697 -3.25 -72.41 -21.86
CA LYS A 697 -3.83 -73.51 -21.08
C LYS A 697 -2.75 -74.22 -20.27
#